data_AF-I3Y9L7-F1
#
_entry.id   AF-I3Y9L7-F1
#
_cell.length_a   1.000
_cell.length_b   1.000
_cell.length_c   1.000
_cell.angle_alpha   90.00
_cell.angle_beta   90.00
_cell.angle_gamma   90.00
#
_symmetry.space_group_name_H-M   'P 1'
#
loop_
_entity.id
_entity.type
_entity.pdbx_description
1 polymer ?
#
loop_
_entity_poly.entity_id
_entity_poly.type
_entity_poly.pdbx_seq_one_letter_code
_entity_poly.pdbx_strand_id
1 'polypeptide(L)'
;MGSLPSKVVGGRTYVHVDALSLLDAASAARVAEAERLAQRARRADFTLVRIDDAGPCIALLNYPAFDADPFPALRESWLADLDRGTVSYRTYADSLNPPILHRKELLLPPDDPRREVYAALTAVCESIGLFDDVKRIGYRRQWLALVREKGYRIEGHALVPLGNDDSDLDDEEPAPAHAGWQASRHLTALTRYSFSAPVQSLARHGFLDGRYRLFDYGCGRGDDVRGLVENGLDAAGWDPFHAPDQPIQSADIVNLGFVINVIEDVDERLEALTRAWSLAERLLVVSVMLANQNAPRGERFRDGVMTRRGTFQKYFSQAEIKAWLEQALDEEAIPVAPGVLYVFRDKDAEQRFLLNRYRPSAPLRASPSSLRARQRRPPSGAEGKPRRDRAAEKYAALREPLDRLRERWLSLGRTPDKSEVDDLVILTEAFGSLPKALRFLETRHDPAEIAQAAAARAADLTVYFALMQFAQRKPYSHLERGLQQDIKAFFGDYATAKAQALDLLFKIADTESLAGACRQAAEQGLGWLDSGQSLQLHASLVERLPPLLRIYVGCAAVLYGDARHADLVKIHIGSGKVSLMRYDDFAGQPLPRLIERVKIKLRDLDIEYFAYGEEYAPPYLFHKSRYLNEEFPNYPEQVAFEQALDDLGQFDLTGYGPPPEAFLETLARHRWTLAGFDLVRPRTLAELDAPCGRFLTFRQLIACGETQADTGLPNLPRQPESYDALLELTERVLDPVIDYFGMIRLTYGFCSPQLARQIPGRIDPKRDQHAAHELNRLGKPVCDRLGAAVDFIVEDESMLEVARWIVANTPFDRLYFYGDDLPIHVSHGPNRDRQIVLMIAGKSGRLVPQVVSSLPEAGARGSA
;
A
#
# COMPACT_ATOMS: atom_id res chain seq x y z
N MET A 1 -5.63 -22.38 38.18
CA MET A 1 -5.86 -21.14 37.41
C MET A 1 -5.66 -21.48 35.94
N GLY A 2 -6.69 -21.33 35.11
CA GLY A 2 -6.60 -21.62 33.69
C GLY A 2 -5.70 -20.60 32.98
N SER A 3 -4.97 -21.04 31.95
CA SER A 3 -4.22 -20.14 31.06
C SER A 3 -5.16 -19.12 30.43
N LEU A 4 -4.75 -17.85 30.37
CA LEU A 4 -5.51 -16.77 29.70
C LEU A 4 -5.73 -17.13 28.21
N PRO A 5 -6.99 -17.28 27.74
CA PRO A 5 -7.28 -17.45 26.32
C PRO A 5 -6.88 -16.19 25.56
N SER A 6 -5.84 -16.29 24.75
CA SER A 6 -5.26 -15.16 24.03
C SER A 6 -4.55 -15.59 22.76
N LYS A 7 -4.40 -14.65 21.83
CA LYS A 7 -3.61 -14.81 20.61
C LYS A 7 -2.51 -13.74 20.60
N VAL A 8 -1.25 -14.15 20.48
CA VAL A 8 -0.10 -13.22 20.45
C VAL A 8 0.45 -13.13 19.04
N VAL A 9 0.60 -11.91 18.53
CA VAL A 9 1.18 -11.61 17.21
C VAL A 9 2.08 -10.39 17.31
N GLY A 10 3.38 -10.55 17.04
CA GLY A 10 4.33 -9.43 16.96
C GLY A 10 4.38 -8.56 18.22
N GLY A 11 4.43 -9.17 19.42
CA GLY A 11 4.44 -8.45 20.71
C GLY A 11 3.11 -7.76 21.05
N ARG A 12 2.01 -8.22 20.45
CA ARG A 12 0.66 -7.73 20.72
C ARG A 12 -0.24 -8.88 21.13
N THR A 13 -0.89 -8.75 22.28
CA THR A 13 -1.77 -9.76 22.86
C THR A 13 -3.23 -9.42 22.58
N TYR A 14 -3.93 -10.31 21.88
CA TYR A 14 -5.36 -10.19 21.58
C TYR A 14 -6.18 -11.03 22.55
N VAL A 15 -7.20 -10.43 23.17
CA VAL A 15 -8.05 -11.05 24.18
C VAL A 15 -9.51 -10.77 23.86
N HIS A 16 -10.36 -11.80 23.92
CA HIS A 16 -11.81 -11.62 23.76
C HIS A 16 -12.40 -10.98 25.02
N VAL A 17 -13.46 -10.17 24.88
CA VAL A 17 -14.11 -9.48 26.01
C VAL A 17 -14.55 -10.41 27.14
N ASP A 18 -14.86 -11.67 26.81
CA ASP A 18 -15.23 -12.71 27.79
C ASP A 18 -14.08 -13.14 28.70
N ALA A 19 -12.84 -12.99 28.25
CA ALA A 19 -11.64 -13.41 28.96
C ALA A 19 -10.95 -12.27 29.74
N LEU A 20 -11.45 -11.03 29.65
CA LEU A 20 -10.82 -9.87 30.30
C LEU A 20 -10.78 -9.98 31.83
N SER A 21 -11.68 -10.75 32.46
CA SER A 21 -11.65 -11.02 33.90
C SER A 21 -10.47 -11.89 34.36
N LEU A 22 -9.77 -12.51 33.41
CA LEU A 22 -8.60 -13.36 33.66
C LEU A 22 -7.27 -12.60 33.50
N LEU A 23 -7.32 -11.31 33.12
CA LEU A 23 -6.13 -10.47 33.04
C LEU A 23 -5.53 -10.22 34.42
N ASP A 24 -4.20 -10.02 34.45
CA ASP A 24 -3.54 -9.48 35.63
C ASP A 24 -4.02 -8.05 35.93
N ALA A 25 -3.77 -7.57 37.15
CA ALA A 25 -4.26 -6.28 37.61
C ALA A 25 -3.74 -5.08 36.79
N ALA A 26 -2.50 -5.16 36.28
CA ALA A 26 -1.90 -4.07 35.50
C ALA A 26 -2.53 -4.00 34.11
N SER A 27 -2.64 -5.14 33.43
CA SER A 27 -3.30 -5.26 32.13
C SER A 27 -4.77 -4.86 32.21
N ALA A 28 -5.50 -5.31 33.24
CA ALA A 28 -6.90 -4.94 33.45
C ALA A 28 -7.09 -3.43 33.66
N ALA A 29 -6.20 -2.77 34.41
CA ALA A 29 -6.23 -1.32 34.61
C ALA A 29 -6.01 -0.55 33.29
N ARG A 30 -5.05 -0.99 32.47
CA ARG A 30 -4.79 -0.40 31.14
C ARG A 30 -6.01 -0.50 30.22
N VAL A 31 -6.68 -1.65 30.21
CA VAL A 31 -7.90 -1.84 29.39
C VAL A 31 -9.04 -0.96 29.90
N ALA A 32 -9.26 -0.87 31.21
CA ALA A 32 -10.30 -0.01 31.78
C ALA A 32 -10.08 1.47 31.46
N GLU A 33 -8.82 1.94 31.47
CA GLU A 33 -8.49 3.30 31.08
C GLU A 33 -8.74 3.54 29.58
N ALA A 34 -8.43 2.57 28.72
CA ALA A 34 -8.74 2.65 27.29
C ALA A 34 -10.26 2.71 27.03
N GLU A 35 -11.06 1.91 27.74
CA GLU A 35 -12.54 1.97 27.69
C GLU A 35 -13.06 3.35 28.09
N ARG A 36 -12.49 3.94 29.16
CA ARG A 36 -12.85 5.28 29.65
C ARG A 36 -12.51 6.37 28.65
N LEU A 37 -11.30 6.35 28.09
CA LEU A 37 -10.84 7.32 27.10
C LEU A 37 -11.67 7.24 25.80
N ALA A 38 -11.96 6.02 25.34
CA ALA A 38 -12.74 5.81 24.11
C ALA A 38 -14.25 6.02 24.30
N GLN A 39 -14.72 6.05 25.56
CA GLN A 39 -16.13 6.05 25.93
C GLN A 39 -16.91 4.89 25.28
N ARG A 40 -16.34 3.68 25.37
CA ARG A 40 -16.91 2.47 24.77
C ARG A 40 -17.16 1.40 25.82
N ALA A 41 -18.28 0.70 25.67
CA ALA A 41 -18.67 -0.39 26.53
C ALA A 41 -18.37 -1.75 25.88
N ARG A 42 -17.69 -2.62 26.62
CA ARG A 42 -17.46 -4.03 26.26
C ARG A 42 -18.77 -4.73 25.90
N ARG A 43 -18.72 -5.64 24.92
CA ARG A 43 -19.85 -6.37 24.29
C ARG A 43 -20.83 -5.52 23.48
N ALA A 44 -21.04 -4.25 23.84
CA ALA A 44 -21.91 -3.35 23.09
C ALA A 44 -21.19 -2.75 21.88
N ASP A 45 -19.96 -2.27 22.08
CA ASP A 45 -19.21 -1.53 21.06
C ASP A 45 -18.04 -2.32 20.46
N PHE A 46 -17.44 -3.25 21.22
CA PHE A 46 -16.29 -4.04 20.77
C PHE A 46 -16.31 -5.47 21.33
N THR A 47 -15.62 -6.37 20.62
CA THR A 47 -15.56 -7.81 20.93
C THR A 47 -14.17 -8.28 21.33
N LEU A 48 -13.12 -7.59 20.88
CA LEU A 48 -11.73 -7.92 21.20
C LEU A 48 -10.99 -6.70 21.74
N VAL A 49 -9.97 -6.97 22.55
CA VAL A 49 -8.95 -6.00 22.97
C VAL A 49 -7.60 -6.47 22.47
N ARG A 50 -6.82 -5.57 21.87
CA ARG A 50 -5.40 -5.78 21.54
C ARG A 50 -4.56 -4.94 22.50
N ILE A 51 -3.69 -5.60 23.24
CA ILE A 51 -2.74 -4.99 24.19
C ILE A 51 -1.39 -4.98 23.50
N ASP A 52 -0.78 -3.79 23.36
CA ASP A 52 0.61 -3.72 22.93
C ASP A 52 1.50 -4.00 24.16
N ASP A 53 2.24 -5.11 24.14
CA ASP A 53 2.89 -5.65 25.35
C ASP A 53 4.01 -4.71 25.86
N ALA A 54 4.75 -4.09 24.93
CA ALA A 54 5.86 -3.19 25.22
C ALA A 54 5.50 -1.69 25.12
N GLY A 55 4.27 -1.34 24.72
CA GLY A 55 3.86 0.03 24.41
C GLY A 55 2.69 0.53 25.26
N PRO A 56 2.37 1.84 25.22
CA PRO A 56 1.27 2.40 25.99
C PRO A 56 -0.10 2.14 25.34
N CYS A 57 -0.14 1.59 24.13
CA CYS A 57 -1.35 1.54 23.34
C CYS A 57 -2.25 0.32 23.66
N ILE A 58 -3.57 0.56 23.65
CA ILE A 58 -4.61 -0.46 23.71
C ILE A 58 -5.60 -0.22 22.56
N ALA A 59 -5.89 -1.25 21.78
CA ALA A 59 -6.90 -1.19 20.73
C ALA A 59 -8.18 -1.95 21.13
N LEU A 60 -9.32 -1.28 21.04
CA LEU A 60 -10.66 -1.87 21.16
C LEU A 60 -11.16 -2.19 19.74
N LEU A 61 -11.51 -3.44 19.48
CA LEU A 61 -11.78 -3.96 18.14
C LEU A 61 -13.19 -4.55 18.04
N ASN A 62 -13.99 -4.05 17.10
CA ASN A 62 -15.34 -4.51 16.86
C ASN A 62 -15.40 -5.50 15.68
N TYR A 63 -15.55 -6.79 15.99
CA TYR A 63 -15.87 -7.84 15.04
C TYR A 63 -17.34 -8.27 15.22
N PRO A 64 -18.31 -7.62 14.57
CA PRO A 64 -19.73 -7.85 14.84
C PRO A 64 -20.22 -9.26 14.47
N ALA A 65 -19.53 -9.92 13.53
CA ALA A 65 -19.85 -11.27 13.07
C ALA A 65 -18.95 -12.35 13.73
N PHE A 66 -18.33 -12.07 14.89
CA PHE A 66 -17.37 -12.96 15.54
C PHE A 66 -17.87 -14.41 15.66
N ASP A 67 -19.14 -14.60 16.00
CA ASP A 67 -19.74 -15.92 16.18
C ASP A 67 -20.11 -16.61 14.86
N ALA A 68 -20.63 -15.83 13.91
CA ALA A 68 -21.31 -16.35 12.72
C ALA A 68 -20.37 -16.57 11.53
N ASP A 69 -19.35 -15.75 11.40
CA ASP A 69 -18.38 -15.77 10.29
C ASP A 69 -17.08 -16.45 10.75
N PRO A 70 -16.55 -17.47 10.05
CA PRO A 70 -15.26 -18.09 10.39
C PRO A 70 -14.09 -17.10 10.39
N PHE A 71 -14.14 -16.07 9.55
CA PHE A 71 -13.09 -15.07 9.37
C PHE A 71 -13.70 -13.67 9.43
N PRO A 72 -14.24 -13.26 10.60
CA PRO A 72 -15.03 -12.06 10.72
C PRO A 72 -14.19 -10.83 10.37
N ALA A 73 -14.78 -9.92 9.60
CA ALA A 73 -14.18 -8.64 9.25
C ALA A 73 -14.23 -7.67 10.45
N LEU A 74 -13.14 -6.92 10.64
CA LEU A 74 -13.09 -5.81 11.57
C LEU A 74 -14.00 -4.70 11.02
N ARG A 75 -14.97 -4.25 11.83
CA ARG A 75 -15.82 -3.12 11.44
C ARG A 75 -15.26 -1.80 11.94
N GLU A 76 -14.81 -1.77 13.20
CA GLU A 76 -14.42 -0.54 13.89
C GLU A 76 -13.23 -0.80 14.82
N SER A 77 -12.37 0.19 14.97
CA SER A 77 -11.22 0.16 15.86
C SER A 77 -11.07 1.50 16.58
N TRP A 78 -10.83 1.43 17.89
CA TRP A 78 -10.42 2.57 18.71
C TRP A 78 -9.05 2.26 19.30
N LEU A 79 -8.03 3.02 18.92
CA LEU A 79 -6.68 2.88 19.46
C LEU A 79 -6.44 4.00 20.47
N ALA A 80 -6.38 3.62 21.74
CA ALA A 80 -6.08 4.50 22.87
C ALA A 80 -4.58 4.48 23.15
N ASP A 81 -3.95 5.65 23.11
CA ASP A 81 -2.61 5.90 23.63
C ASP A 81 -2.76 6.40 25.08
N LEU A 82 -2.39 5.54 26.03
CA LEU A 82 -2.60 5.80 27.47
C LEU A 82 -1.66 6.88 28.02
N ASP A 83 -0.46 7.05 27.45
CA ASP A 83 0.50 8.06 27.90
C ASP A 83 0.06 9.45 27.45
N ARG A 84 -0.45 9.55 26.22
CA ARG A 84 -0.96 10.81 25.65
C ARG A 84 -2.39 11.13 26.05
N GLY A 85 -3.14 10.14 26.55
CA GLY A 85 -4.56 10.27 26.85
C GLY A 85 -5.41 10.55 25.61
N THR A 86 -5.01 10.02 24.45
CA THR A 86 -5.68 10.26 23.16
C THR A 86 -6.27 8.99 22.58
N VAL A 87 -7.32 9.12 21.77
CA VAL A 87 -7.95 8.00 21.07
C VAL A 87 -8.06 8.34 19.58
N SER A 88 -7.62 7.41 18.74
CA SER A 88 -7.88 7.44 17.30
C SER A 88 -8.95 6.41 16.94
N TYR A 89 -9.85 6.79 16.04
CA TYR A 89 -10.94 5.93 15.55
C TYR A 89 -10.73 5.59 14.08
N ARG A 90 -11.09 4.36 13.70
CA ARG A 90 -11.15 3.92 12.29
C ARG A 90 -12.36 3.03 12.05
N THR A 91 -13.07 3.28 10.96
CA THR A 91 -14.15 2.42 10.45
C THR A 91 -13.77 1.78 9.12
N TYR A 92 -14.18 0.52 8.96
CA TYR A 92 -14.01 -0.28 7.75
C TYR A 92 -15.36 -0.69 7.14
N ALA A 93 -16.46 -0.05 7.56
CA ALA A 93 -17.81 -0.39 7.10
C ALA A 93 -17.95 -0.33 5.57
N ASP A 94 -17.29 0.65 4.94
CA ASP A 94 -17.28 0.85 3.49
C ASP A 94 -16.02 0.28 2.81
N SER A 95 -15.22 -0.52 3.52
CA SER A 95 -14.02 -1.14 2.97
C SER A 95 -14.36 -2.36 2.12
N LEU A 96 -13.80 -2.43 0.91
CA LEU A 96 -13.82 -3.64 0.08
C LEU A 96 -12.79 -4.68 0.53
N ASN A 97 -11.82 -4.29 1.36
CA ASN A 97 -10.75 -5.15 1.81
C ASN A 97 -10.48 -5.07 3.31
N PRO A 98 -11.50 -5.19 4.19
CA PRO A 98 -11.31 -4.99 5.62
C PRO A 98 -10.34 -6.02 6.21
N PRO A 99 -9.64 -5.69 7.31
CA PRO A 99 -8.89 -6.66 8.10
C PRO A 99 -9.81 -7.78 8.59
N ILE A 100 -9.32 -9.01 8.61
CA ILE A 100 -10.08 -10.17 9.08
C ILE A 100 -9.40 -10.82 10.28
N LEU A 101 -10.20 -11.51 11.11
CA LEU A 101 -9.69 -12.30 12.21
C LEU A 101 -9.55 -13.76 11.81
N HIS A 102 -8.43 -14.38 12.20
CA HIS A 102 -8.17 -15.81 12.04
C HIS A 102 -7.76 -16.44 13.38
N ARG A 103 -7.82 -17.76 13.48
CA ARG A 103 -7.49 -18.55 14.69
C ARG A 103 -8.33 -18.17 15.91
N LYS A 104 -9.66 -18.12 15.75
CA LYS A 104 -10.61 -17.72 16.81
C LYS A 104 -10.60 -18.67 18.01
N GLU A 105 -10.20 -19.94 17.81
CA GLU A 105 -10.10 -20.96 18.86
C GLU A 105 -9.10 -20.61 19.97
N LEU A 106 -8.11 -19.75 19.68
CA LEU A 106 -7.13 -19.27 20.66
C LEU A 106 -7.73 -18.22 21.62
N LEU A 107 -8.77 -17.53 21.19
CA LEU A 107 -9.40 -16.43 21.92
C LEU A 107 -10.54 -16.90 22.85
N LEU A 108 -10.87 -18.19 22.82
CA LEU A 108 -11.96 -18.78 23.57
C LEU A 108 -11.45 -19.65 24.72
N PRO A 109 -12.14 -19.68 25.88
CA PRO A 109 -11.82 -20.59 26.97
C PRO A 109 -11.79 -22.05 26.53
N PRO A 110 -11.01 -22.92 27.20
CA PRO A 110 -10.89 -24.32 26.81
C PRO A 110 -12.22 -25.09 26.75
N ASP A 111 -13.18 -24.71 27.60
CA ASP A 111 -14.49 -25.36 27.73
C ASP A 111 -15.58 -24.72 26.83
N ASP A 112 -15.22 -23.77 25.95
CA ASP A 112 -16.19 -23.12 25.05
C ASP A 112 -16.62 -24.07 23.92
N PRO A 113 -17.93 -24.32 23.71
CA PRO A 113 -18.42 -25.28 22.72
C PRO A 113 -18.12 -24.88 21.27
N ARG A 114 -17.84 -23.59 21.00
CA ARG A 114 -17.47 -23.12 19.65
C ARG A 114 -16.03 -23.47 19.29
N ARG A 115 -15.16 -23.70 20.28
CA ARG A 115 -13.72 -23.85 20.11
C ARG A 115 -13.36 -25.05 19.24
N GLU A 116 -14.05 -26.17 19.40
CA GLU A 116 -13.79 -27.39 18.63
C GLU A 116 -14.01 -27.17 17.13
N VAL A 117 -15.13 -26.55 16.74
CA VAL A 117 -15.45 -26.25 15.34
C VAL A 117 -14.42 -25.28 14.73
N TYR A 118 -14.00 -24.27 15.49
CA TYR A 118 -13.00 -23.30 15.03
C TYR A 118 -11.62 -23.93 14.89
N ALA A 119 -11.22 -24.77 15.85
CA ALA A 119 -9.95 -25.49 15.80
C ALA A 119 -9.89 -26.48 14.63
N ALA A 120 -10.99 -27.17 14.33
CA ALA A 120 -11.07 -28.07 13.17
C ALA A 120 -10.87 -27.30 11.85
N LEU A 121 -11.51 -26.14 11.68
CA LEU A 121 -11.30 -25.31 10.50
C LEU A 121 -9.85 -24.80 10.41
N THR A 122 -9.28 -24.34 11.51
CA THR A 122 -7.87 -23.89 11.57
C THR A 122 -6.93 -25.03 11.17
N ALA A 123 -7.12 -26.25 11.67
CA ALA A 123 -6.30 -27.40 11.32
C ALA A 123 -6.37 -27.77 9.83
N VAL A 124 -7.55 -27.63 9.19
CA VAL A 124 -7.68 -27.79 7.74
C VAL A 124 -6.95 -26.68 6.99
N CYS A 125 -7.05 -25.43 7.45
CA CYS A 125 -6.32 -24.31 6.85
C CYS A 125 -4.79 -24.51 6.94
N GLU A 126 -4.29 -25.01 8.06
CA GLU A 126 -2.87 -25.36 8.26
C GLU A 126 -2.43 -26.48 7.33
N SER A 127 -3.21 -27.55 7.19
CA SER A 127 -2.80 -28.72 6.39
C SER A 127 -2.66 -28.44 4.89
N ILE A 128 -3.33 -27.41 4.38
CA ILE A 128 -3.24 -26.96 2.97
C ILE A 128 -2.33 -25.72 2.80
N GLY A 129 -1.69 -25.27 3.88
CA GLY A 129 -0.73 -24.16 3.85
C GLY A 129 -1.33 -22.77 3.68
N LEU A 130 -2.58 -22.54 4.15
CA LEU A 130 -3.18 -21.19 4.09
C LEU A 130 -2.52 -20.20 5.07
N PHE A 131 -1.80 -20.68 6.08
CA PHE A 131 -1.12 -19.82 7.06
C PHE A 131 0.39 -19.71 6.84
N ASP A 132 0.92 -20.23 5.72
CA ASP A 132 2.35 -20.21 5.41
C ASP A 132 2.83 -18.79 5.08
N ASP A 133 2.03 -18.02 4.33
CA ASP A 133 2.31 -16.62 4.01
C ASP A 133 1.52 -15.68 4.92
N VAL A 134 2.12 -15.34 6.06
CA VAL A 134 1.50 -14.48 7.08
C VAL A 134 1.16 -13.06 6.61
N LYS A 135 1.72 -12.58 5.47
CA LYS A 135 1.43 -11.24 4.95
C LYS A 135 0.08 -11.17 4.25
N ARG A 136 -0.34 -12.27 3.61
CA ARG A 136 -1.54 -12.33 2.77
C ARG A 136 -2.81 -12.71 3.54
N ILE A 137 -2.72 -13.09 4.80
CA ILE A 137 -3.85 -13.61 5.59
C ILE A 137 -4.61 -12.56 6.41
N GLY A 138 -4.08 -11.34 6.51
CA GLY A 138 -4.65 -10.29 7.35
C GLY A 138 -5.88 -9.58 6.78
N TYR A 139 -6.07 -9.64 5.45
CA TYR A 139 -7.06 -8.83 4.73
C TYR A 139 -7.96 -9.70 3.84
N ARG A 140 -9.23 -9.32 3.74
CA ARG A 140 -10.28 -10.16 3.14
C ARG A 140 -10.01 -10.58 1.68
N ARG A 141 -9.62 -9.66 0.80
CA ARG A 141 -9.41 -9.92 -0.63
C ARG A 141 -8.22 -10.86 -0.83
N GLN A 142 -7.10 -10.60 -0.15
CA GLN A 142 -5.91 -11.43 -0.21
C GLN A 142 -6.20 -12.83 0.36
N TRP A 143 -6.93 -12.91 1.48
CA TRP A 143 -7.35 -14.18 2.06
C TRP A 143 -8.22 -15.00 1.12
N LEU A 144 -9.26 -14.40 0.53
CA LEU A 144 -10.14 -15.10 -0.41
C LEU A 144 -9.40 -15.52 -1.69
N ALA A 145 -8.48 -14.70 -2.19
CA ALA A 145 -7.63 -15.05 -3.31
C ALA A 145 -6.72 -16.24 -2.99
N LEU A 146 -6.09 -16.25 -1.81
CA LEU A 146 -5.25 -17.36 -1.34
C LEU A 146 -6.06 -18.67 -1.18
N VAL A 147 -7.26 -18.58 -0.62
CA VAL A 147 -8.16 -19.75 -0.50
C VAL A 147 -8.54 -20.31 -1.88
N ARG A 148 -8.84 -19.44 -2.84
CA ARG A 148 -9.15 -19.83 -4.22
C ARG A 148 -7.93 -20.42 -4.94
N GLU A 149 -6.75 -19.85 -4.75
CA GLU A 149 -5.46 -20.34 -5.28
C GLU A 149 -5.17 -21.76 -4.80
N LYS A 150 -5.56 -22.10 -3.56
CA LYS A 150 -5.47 -23.46 -3.01
C LYS A 150 -6.59 -24.41 -3.48
N GLY A 151 -7.53 -23.94 -4.31
CA GLY A 151 -8.60 -24.75 -4.89
C GLY A 151 -9.87 -24.88 -4.03
N TYR A 152 -10.08 -23.97 -3.06
CA TYR A 152 -11.21 -24.05 -2.13
C TYR A 152 -12.10 -22.81 -2.17
N ARG A 153 -13.27 -22.93 -1.56
CA ARG A 153 -14.14 -21.82 -1.15
C ARG A 153 -14.63 -22.05 0.28
N ILE A 154 -15.01 -20.97 0.96
CA ILE A 154 -15.51 -21.03 2.34
C ILE A 154 -17.04 -21.09 2.34
N GLU A 155 -17.61 -22.12 2.95
CA GLU A 155 -19.05 -22.22 3.23
C GLU A 155 -19.30 -22.45 4.72
N GLY A 156 -19.80 -21.43 5.43
CA GLY A 156 -19.95 -21.52 6.88
C GLY A 156 -18.58 -21.66 7.55
N HIS A 157 -18.40 -22.67 8.41
CA HIS A 157 -17.11 -22.97 9.05
C HIS A 157 -16.38 -24.15 8.39
N ALA A 158 -16.56 -24.35 7.08
CA ALA A 158 -15.92 -25.41 6.32
C ALA A 158 -15.27 -24.88 5.03
N LEU A 159 -14.14 -25.47 4.66
CA LEU A 159 -13.54 -25.33 3.33
C LEU A 159 -14.13 -26.40 2.42
N VAL A 160 -14.83 -25.96 1.39
CA VAL A 160 -15.42 -26.83 0.38
C VAL A 160 -14.51 -26.78 -0.85
N PRO A 161 -14.02 -27.93 -1.36
CA PRO A 161 -13.31 -27.95 -2.62
C PRO A 161 -14.16 -27.26 -3.69
N LEU A 162 -13.52 -26.48 -4.54
CA LEU A 162 -14.12 -26.15 -5.83
C LEU A 162 -14.18 -27.48 -6.59
N GLY A 163 -15.32 -28.18 -6.52
CA GLY A 163 -15.57 -29.35 -7.36
C GLY A 163 -15.45 -28.94 -8.83
N ASN A 164 -15.14 -29.89 -9.72
CA ASN A 164 -15.15 -29.69 -11.17
C ASN A 164 -16.57 -29.36 -11.67
N ASP A 165 -17.06 -28.18 -11.33
CA ASP A 165 -18.28 -27.59 -11.84
C ASP A 165 -17.85 -26.58 -12.91
N ASP A 166 -17.78 -27.06 -14.15
CA ASP A 166 -17.45 -26.31 -15.37
C ASP A 166 -18.58 -25.33 -15.78
N SER A 167 -19.28 -24.74 -14.80
CA SER A 167 -20.41 -23.83 -15.05
C SER A 167 -20.18 -22.36 -14.64
N ASP A 168 -18.94 -22.00 -14.28
CA ASP A 168 -18.46 -20.61 -14.19
C ASP A 168 -17.03 -20.48 -14.79
N LEU A 169 -16.77 -21.19 -15.89
CA LEU A 169 -15.58 -20.98 -16.74
C LEU A 169 -15.99 -20.15 -17.96
N ASP A 170 -16.02 -18.83 -17.79
CA ASP A 170 -15.77 -17.94 -18.93
C ASP A 170 -14.25 -17.72 -19.00
N ASP A 171 -13.63 -18.53 -19.86
CA ASP A 171 -12.33 -18.44 -20.53
C ASP A 171 -11.12 -17.82 -19.79
N GLU A 172 -10.41 -18.64 -19.01
CA GLU A 172 -8.94 -18.71 -19.08
C GLU A 172 -8.50 -20.19 -18.97
N GLU A 173 -7.97 -20.76 -20.05
CA GLU A 173 -7.57 -22.17 -20.13
C GLU A 173 -6.30 -22.52 -19.32
N PRO A 174 -6.17 -23.78 -18.84
CA PRO A 174 -5.08 -24.26 -17.99
C PRO A 174 -3.87 -24.79 -18.78
N ALA A 175 -2.67 -24.66 -18.20
CA ALA A 175 -1.44 -25.25 -18.72
C ALA A 175 -1.31 -26.76 -18.44
N PRO A 176 -0.79 -27.58 -19.39
CA PRO A 176 -0.19 -28.87 -19.08
C PRO A 176 1.33 -28.87 -19.31
N ALA A 177 2.03 -29.63 -18.47
CA ALA A 177 3.48 -29.82 -18.53
C ALA A 177 3.89 -30.96 -19.50
N HIS A 178 4.84 -30.61 -20.36
CA HIS A 178 5.96 -31.40 -20.91
C HIS A 178 6.01 -31.77 -22.41
N ALA A 179 7.23 -31.49 -22.93
CA ALA A 179 7.95 -32.06 -24.07
C ALA A 179 7.58 -31.59 -25.48
N GLY A 180 8.32 -30.58 -25.97
CA GLY A 180 8.63 -30.45 -27.40
C GLY A 180 8.03 -29.27 -28.17
N TRP A 181 7.55 -28.20 -27.53
CA TRP A 181 6.95 -27.06 -28.25
C TRP A 181 7.63 -25.72 -27.95
N GLN A 182 7.99 -25.03 -29.04
CA GLN A 182 8.63 -23.73 -29.08
C GLN A 182 7.80 -22.66 -28.36
N ALA A 183 8.50 -21.86 -27.56
CA ALA A 183 7.98 -20.72 -26.82
C ALA A 183 6.94 -19.90 -27.60
N SER A 184 5.70 -19.91 -27.13
CA SER A 184 4.68 -18.94 -27.53
C SER A 184 4.92 -17.65 -26.76
N ARG A 185 5.56 -16.72 -27.48
CA ARG A 185 6.11 -15.43 -27.08
C ARG A 185 5.00 -14.39 -26.82
N HIS A 186 4.28 -14.49 -25.70
CA HIS A 186 3.32 -13.44 -25.28
C HIS A 186 3.61 -12.85 -23.90
N LEU A 187 4.62 -13.38 -23.19
CA LEU A 187 5.11 -12.86 -21.90
C LEU A 187 6.55 -12.36 -21.97
N THR A 188 6.96 -11.86 -23.14
CA THR A 188 8.20 -11.11 -23.31
C THR A 188 7.99 -9.96 -24.29
N ALA A 189 7.51 -8.83 -23.76
CA ALA A 189 7.80 -7.51 -24.31
C ALA A 189 8.14 -6.56 -23.17
N LEU A 190 9.22 -6.88 -22.45
CA LEU A 190 10.05 -5.87 -21.84
C LEU A 190 10.76 -5.15 -23.00
N THR A 191 10.02 -4.25 -23.66
CA THR A 191 10.50 -3.30 -24.67
C THR A 191 9.66 -2.05 -24.50
N ARG A 192 10.25 -1.03 -23.89
CA ARG A 192 9.62 0.28 -23.62
C ARG A 192 9.06 0.89 -24.91
N TYR A 193 7.74 1.11 -24.96
CA TYR A 193 7.08 2.24 -25.64
C TYR A 193 5.75 2.51 -24.93
N SER A 194 5.72 3.44 -23.97
CA SER A 194 4.49 3.90 -23.32
C SER A 194 3.75 4.89 -24.23
N PHE A 195 2.41 4.84 -24.27
CA PHE A 195 1.59 5.87 -24.93
C PHE A 195 1.98 7.29 -24.50
N SER A 196 1.80 8.28 -25.35
CA SER A 196 2.06 9.68 -24.99
C SER A 196 1.11 10.21 -23.90
N ALA A 197 1.53 11.27 -23.20
CA ALA A 197 0.75 11.92 -22.16
C ALA A 197 -0.72 12.26 -22.56
N PRO A 198 -1.01 12.82 -23.75
CA PRO A 198 -2.40 13.05 -24.17
C PRO A 198 -3.21 11.76 -24.31
N VAL A 199 -2.63 10.70 -24.87
CA VAL A 199 -3.33 9.41 -25.07
C VAL A 199 -3.61 8.72 -23.73
N GLN A 200 -2.66 8.77 -22.79
CA GLN A 200 -2.87 8.30 -21.42
C GLN A 200 -4.00 9.08 -20.71
N SER A 201 -4.09 10.39 -20.95
CA SER A 201 -5.18 11.22 -20.41
C SER A 201 -6.54 10.81 -20.99
N LEU A 202 -6.63 10.53 -22.29
CA LEU A 202 -7.87 10.06 -22.93
C LEU A 202 -8.33 8.73 -22.34
N ALA A 203 -7.41 7.78 -22.12
CA ALA A 203 -7.70 6.51 -21.45
C ALA A 203 -8.29 6.73 -20.05
N ARG A 204 -7.62 7.54 -19.22
CA ARG A 204 -8.02 7.82 -17.83
C ARG A 204 -9.42 8.41 -17.71
N HIS A 205 -9.86 9.15 -18.72
CA HIS A 205 -11.16 9.81 -18.75
C HIS A 205 -12.24 9.03 -19.51
N GLY A 206 -11.95 7.80 -19.95
CA GLY A 206 -12.93 6.93 -20.61
C GLY A 206 -13.26 7.34 -22.05
N PHE A 207 -12.35 8.04 -22.73
CA PHE A 207 -12.52 8.40 -24.15
C PHE A 207 -11.99 7.33 -25.12
N LEU A 208 -11.35 6.27 -24.60
CA LEU A 208 -10.78 5.17 -25.39
C LEU A 208 -11.53 3.84 -25.15
N ASP A 209 -12.85 3.89 -25.10
CA ASP A 209 -13.73 2.74 -24.84
C ASP A 209 -14.32 2.11 -26.12
N GLY A 210 -13.79 2.47 -27.29
CA GLY A 210 -14.22 1.98 -28.60
C GLY A 210 -15.40 2.71 -29.22
N ARG A 211 -15.99 3.71 -28.54
CA ARG A 211 -17.14 4.46 -29.08
C ARG A 211 -16.77 5.65 -29.97
N TYR A 212 -15.52 6.09 -29.94
CA TYR A 212 -15.06 7.31 -30.58
C TYR A 212 -13.96 7.02 -31.61
N ARG A 213 -14.00 7.73 -32.73
CA ARG A 213 -12.91 7.75 -33.72
C ARG A 213 -11.85 8.76 -33.27
N LEU A 214 -10.57 8.39 -33.38
CA LEU A 214 -9.45 9.25 -33.01
C LEU A 214 -8.59 9.60 -34.23
N PHE A 215 -8.25 10.88 -34.37
CA PHE A 215 -7.30 11.35 -35.38
C PHE A 215 -6.12 12.08 -34.75
N ASP A 216 -4.90 11.63 -35.00
CA ASP A 216 -3.67 12.23 -34.48
C ASP A 216 -3.03 13.16 -35.53
N TYR A 217 -3.16 14.48 -35.32
CA TYR A 217 -2.66 15.52 -36.20
C TYR A 217 -1.22 15.86 -35.82
N GLY A 218 -0.27 15.50 -36.67
CA GLY A 218 1.17 15.55 -36.39
C GLY A 218 1.66 14.31 -35.62
N CYS A 219 1.25 13.11 -36.04
CA CYS A 219 1.51 11.85 -35.33
C CYS A 219 3.00 11.42 -35.32
N GLY A 220 3.89 12.16 -36.00
CA GLY A 220 5.29 11.80 -36.17
C GLY A 220 5.41 10.40 -36.77
N ARG A 221 6.12 9.50 -36.09
CA ARG A 221 6.32 8.10 -36.53
C ARG A 221 5.10 7.19 -36.31
N GLY A 222 4.02 7.69 -35.72
CA GLY A 222 2.76 6.97 -35.55
C GLY A 222 2.76 5.89 -34.47
N ASP A 223 3.60 6.01 -33.44
CA ASP A 223 3.70 5.00 -32.36
C ASP A 223 2.38 4.89 -31.56
N ASP A 224 1.77 6.02 -31.21
CA ASP A 224 0.49 6.05 -30.50
C ASP A 224 -0.65 5.50 -31.37
N VAL A 225 -0.73 5.93 -32.64
CA VAL A 225 -1.75 5.46 -33.59
C VAL A 225 -1.65 3.94 -33.77
N ARG A 226 -0.44 3.41 -33.96
CA ARG A 226 -0.21 1.97 -34.06
C ARG A 226 -0.69 1.23 -32.81
N GLY A 227 -0.30 1.73 -31.63
CA GLY A 227 -0.74 1.13 -30.36
C GLY A 227 -2.26 1.15 -30.17
N LEU A 228 -2.95 2.22 -30.57
CA LEU A 228 -4.42 2.31 -30.47
C LEU A 228 -5.12 1.31 -31.41
N VAL A 229 -4.65 1.21 -32.66
CA VAL A 229 -5.19 0.24 -33.64
C VAL A 229 -4.95 -1.20 -33.20
N GLU A 230 -3.77 -1.51 -32.66
CA GLU A 230 -3.45 -2.83 -32.09
C GLU A 230 -4.36 -3.21 -30.91
N ASN A 231 -4.93 -2.22 -30.21
CA ASN A 231 -5.91 -2.42 -29.13
C ASN A 231 -7.37 -2.38 -29.63
N GLY A 232 -7.61 -2.43 -30.94
CA GLY A 232 -8.95 -2.52 -31.54
C GLY A 232 -9.73 -1.19 -31.58
N LEU A 233 -9.05 -0.05 -31.43
CA LEU A 233 -9.67 1.27 -31.51
C LEU A 233 -9.59 1.84 -32.93
N ASP A 234 -10.61 2.59 -33.35
CA ASP A 234 -10.64 3.30 -34.63
C ASP A 234 -9.78 4.57 -34.54
N ALA A 235 -8.53 4.45 -34.98
CA ALA A 235 -7.54 5.53 -34.93
C ALA A 235 -6.79 5.70 -36.26
N ALA A 236 -6.53 6.95 -36.64
CA ALA A 236 -5.71 7.32 -37.79
C ALA A 236 -4.81 8.52 -37.44
N GLY A 237 -3.80 8.80 -38.26
CA GLY A 237 -2.96 9.97 -38.05
C GLY A 237 -2.25 10.45 -39.31
N TRP A 238 -1.85 11.71 -39.29
CA TRP A 238 -1.13 12.37 -40.37
C TRP A 238 0.06 13.16 -39.82
N ASP A 239 1.15 13.23 -40.57
CA ASP A 239 2.31 14.04 -40.24
C ASP A 239 2.95 14.59 -41.52
N PRO A 240 3.34 15.88 -41.57
CA PRO A 240 3.86 16.50 -42.80
C PRO A 240 5.16 15.88 -43.32
N PHE A 241 5.93 15.18 -42.47
CA PHE A 241 7.22 14.59 -42.85
C PHE A 241 7.21 13.06 -42.80
N HIS A 242 6.56 12.48 -41.80
CA HIS A 242 6.60 11.04 -41.53
C HIS A 242 5.41 10.26 -42.11
N ALA A 243 4.28 10.93 -42.35
CA ALA A 243 3.08 10.33 -42.91
C ALA A 243 2.32 11.29 -43.85
N PRO A 244 3.00 11.91 -44.85
CA PRO A 244 2.40 12.98 -45.66
C PRO A 244 1.27 12.49 -46.57
N ASP A 245 1.32 11.21 -46.97
CA ASP A 245 0.35 10.59 -47.87
C ASP A 245 -0.91 10.08 -47.17
N GLN A 246 -0.96 10.11 -45.83
CA GLN A 246 -2.15 9.71 -45.08
C GLN A 246 -3.27 10.76 -45.23
N PRO A 247 -4.55 10.35 -45.35
CA PRO A 247 -5.63 11.30 -45.49
C PRO A 247 -5.86 12.07 -44.19
N ILE A 248 -6.00 13.40 -44.31
CA ILE A 248 -6.49 14.23 -43.21
C ILE A 248 -8.02 14.12 -43.19
N GLN A 249 -8.56 13.65 -42.07
CA GLN A 249 -9.99 13.36 -41.91
C GLN A 249 -10.55 13.86 -40.58
N SER A 250 -11.86 14.08 -40.53
CA SER A 250 -12.56 14.42 -39.29
C SER A 250 -12.71 13.19 -38.39
N ALA A 251 -12.74 13.42 -37.08
CA ALA A 251 -12.92 12.39 -36.08
C ALA A 251 -13.64 12.94 -34.86
N ASP A 252 -14.23 12.05 -34.05
CA ASP A 252 -14.84 12.44 -32.77
C ASP A 252 -13.82 13.14 -31.87
N ILE A 253 -12.59 12.63 -31.84
CA ILE A 253 -11.47 13.14 -31.05
C ILE A 253 -10.30 13.43 -31.98
N VAL A 254 -9.76 14.65 -31.91
CA VAL A 254 -8.51 15.01 -32.59
C VAL A 254 -7.43 15.29 -31.54
N ASN A 255 -6.27 14.66 -31.68
CA ASN A 255 -5.09 14.93 -30.87
C ASN A 255 -4.11 15.83 -31.64
N LEU A 256 -3.67 16.90 -30.99
CA LEU A 256 -2.61 17.80 -31.44
C LEU A 256 -1.48 17.77 -30.40
N GLY A 257 -0.79 16.63 -30.35
CA GLY A 257 0.19 16.30 -29.32
C GLY A 257 1.57 16.88 -29.61
N PHE A 258 2.02 17.88 -28.84
CA PHE A 258 3.36 18.48 -28.91
C PHE A 258 3.75 19.17 -30.23
N VAL A 259 2.85 19.22 -31.21
CA VAL A 259 3.06 19.84 -32.53
C VAL A 259 3.32 21.34 -32.43
N ILE A 260 2.52 22.05 -31.62
CA ILE A 260 2.64 23.51 -31.49
C ILE A 260 4.01 23.92 -30.92
N ASN A 261 4.72 23.04 -30.21
CA ASN A 261 6.01 23.38 -29.67
C ASN A 261 7.12 23.48 -30.72
N VAL A 262 6.98 22.80 -31.87
CA VAL A 262 8.07 22.67 -32.85
C VAL A 262 7.95 23.62 -34.04
N ILE A 263 6.86 24.39 -34.13
CA ILE A 263 6.60 25.33 -35.22
C ILE A 263 7.07 26.74 -34.80
N GLU A 264 8.08 27.28 -35.48
CA GLU A 264 8.70 28.58 -35.18
C GLU A 264 7.87 29.79 -35.62
N ASP A 265 6.95 29.58 -36.54
CA ASP A 265 6.09 30.63 -37.06
C ASP A 265 4.78 30.69 -36.27
N VAL A 266 4.36 31.89 -35.88
CA VAL A 266 3.16 32.08 -35.06
C VAL A 266 1.90 31.85 -35.92
N ASP A 267 1.94 32.27 -37.17
CA ASP A 267 0.80 32.14 -38.08
C ASP A 267 0.62 30.67 -38.48
N GLU A 268 1.71 29.95 -38.73
CA GLU A 268 1.68 28.50 -38.99
C GLU A 268 1.18 27.70 -37.76
N ARG A 269 1.57 28.09 -36.54
CA ARG A 269 1.02 27.49 -35.32
C ARG A 269 -0.49 27.68 -35.21
N LEU A 270 -0.97 28.88 -35.53
CA LEU A 270 -2.39 29.19 -35.52
C LEU A 270 -3.14 28.42 -36.60
N GLU A 271 -2.56 28.26 -37.79
CA GLU A 271 -3.12 27.44 -38.87
C GLU A 271 -3.21 25.96 -38.46
N ALA A 272 -2.14 25.39 -37.90
CA ALA A 272 -2.14 24.01 -37.42
C ALA A 272 -3.21 23.77 -36.34
N LEU A 273 -3.33 24.70 -35.38
CA LEU A 273 -4.36 24.64 -34.33
C LEU A 273 -5.77 24.72 -34.90
N THR A 274 -6.06 25.73 -35.73
CA THR A 274 -7.40 25.95 -36.30
C THR A 274 -7.81 24.83 -37.25
N ARG A 275 -6.85 24.27 -38.00
CA ARG A 275 -7.08 23.09 -38.83
C ARG A 275 -7.39 21.85 -38.00
N ALA A 276 -6.60 21.55 -36.97
CA ALA A 276 -6.91 20.45 -36.05
C ALA A 276 -8.28 20.63 -35.38
N TRP A 277 -8.63 21.86 -34.99
CA TRP A 277 -9.96 22.18 -34.47
C TRP A 277 -11.09 21.90 -35.47
N SER A 278 -10.90 22.25 -36.75
CA SER A 278 -11.90 22.03 -37.79
C SER A 278 -12.22 20.54 -38.03
N LEU A 279 -11.28 19.64 -37.70
CA LEU A 279 -11.43 18.20 -37.84
C LEU A 279 -12.09 17.54 -36.61
N ALA A 280 -12.09 18.23 -35.47
CA ALA A 280 -12.64 17.71 -34.22
C ALA A 280 -14.15 17.83 -34.20
N GLU A 281 -14.87 16.71 -34.23
CA GLU A 281 -16.34 16.69 -34.17
C GLU A 281 -16.85 16.87 -32.73
N ARG A 282 -16.10 16.37 -31.72
CA ARG A 282 -16.48 16.48 -30.30
C ARG A 282 -15.41 17.09 -29.41
N LEU A 283 -14.16 16.64 -29.52
CA LEU A 283 -13.07 17.00 -28.61
C LEU A 283 -11.76 17.23 -29.38
N LEU A 284 -11.09 18.34 -29.10
CA LEU A 284 -9.69 18.58 -29.46
C LEU A 284 -8.82 18.46 -28.20
N VAL A 285 -7.76 17.65 -28.29
CA VAL A 285 -6.73 17.52 -27.27
C VAL A 285 -5.50 18.28 -27.74
N VAL A 286 -5.03 19.25 -26.96
CA VAL A 286 -3.80 20.00 -27.25
C VAL A 286 -2.78 19.72 -26.15
N SER A 287 -1.58 19.29 -26.54
CA SER A 287 -0.47 19.09 -25.60
C SER A 287 0.74 19.94 -25.94
N VAL A 288 1.35 20.55 -24.92
CA VAL A 288 2.57 21.35 -25.05
C VAL A 288 3.61 21.03 -23.99
N MET A 289 4.88 21.27 -24.32
CA MET A 289 5.96 21.33 -23.32
C MET A 289 5.87 22.62 -22.50
N LEU A 290 5.91 22.47 -21.17
CA LEU A 290 5.95 23.60 -20.24
C LEU A 290 7.38 24.11 -20.04
N ALA A 291 7.52 25.41 -19.75
CA ALA A 291 8.79 26.03 -19.40
C ALA A 291 9.27 25.52 -18.04
N ASN A 292 10.35 24.72 -18.06
CA ASN A 292 11.06 24.25 -16.87
C ASN A 292 12.39 25.03 -16.75
N GLN A 293 12.90 25.24 -15.53
CA GLN A 293 14.26 25.70 -15.28
C GLN A 293 15.34 24.76 -15.88
N ASN A 294 14.98 23.49 -16.17
CA ASN A 294 15.79 22.49 -16.89
C ASN A 294 15.49 22.40 -18.40
N ALA A 295 14.75 23.34 -18.99
CA ALA A 295 14.62 23.39 -20.45
C ALA A 295 16.03 23.54 -21.07
N PRO A 296 16.37 22.79 -22.13
CA PRO A 296 17.69 22.86 -22.77
C PRO A 296 18.06 24.32 -23.04
N ARG A 297 19.21 24.74 -22.48
CA ARG A 297 19.84 26.04 -22.75
C ARG A 297 20.18 26.11 -24.24
N GLY A 298 19.21 26.56 -25.02
CA GLY A 298 19.33 26.95 -26.42
C GLY A 298 19.50 28.46 -26.53
N GLU A 299 20.01 28.91 -27.68
CA GLU A 299 20.01 30.34 -27.98
C GLU A 299 18.55 30.80 -28.17
N ARG A 300 18.19 31.95 -27.58
CA ARG A 300 16.85 32.52 -27.77
C ARG A 300 16.65 32.81 -29.25
N PHE A 301 15.59 32.26 -29.81
CA PHE A 301 15.23 32.45 -31.21
C PHE A 301 13.73 32.67 -31.31
N ARG A 302 13.32 33.84 -31.82
CA ARG A 302 11.93 34.32 -31.79
C ARG A 302 11.35 34.25 -30.36
N ASP A 303 10.19 33.60 -30.18
CA ASP A 303 9.53 33.39 -28.89
C ASP A 303 9.91 32.05 -28.22
N GLY A 304 10.83 31.30 -28.81
CA GLY A 304 11.30 30.01 -28.29
C GLY A 304 12.82 29.94 -28.16
N VAL A 305 13.35 28.72 -28.20
CA VAL A 305 14.79 28.44 -28.15
C VAL A 305 15.21 27.56 -29.32
N MET A 306 16.41 27.81 -29.83
CA MET A 306 17.06 26.92 -30.80
C MET A 306 17.90 25.89 -30.05
N THR A 307 17.57 24.61 -30.17
CA THR A 307 18.32 23.55 -29.50
C THR A 307 19.72 23.40 -30.14
N ARG A 308 20.67 22.77 -29.43
CA ARG A 308 22.00 22.45 -29.98
C ARG A 308 21.97 21.56 -31.23
N ARG A 309 20.83 20.94 -31.53
CA ARG A 309 20.60 20.11 -32.73
C ARG A 309 20.02 20.92 -33.90
N GLY A 310 19.84 22.24 -33.74
CA GLY A 310 19.32 23.13 -34.78
C GLY A 310 17.79 23.07 -34.95
N THR A 311 17.05 22.60 -33.95
CA THR A 311 15.58 22.55 -33.98
C THR A 311 14.97 23.62 -33.09
N PHE A 312 13.89 24.25 -33.55
CA PHE A 312 13.12 25.20 -32.75
C PHE A 312 12.29 24.49 -31.67
N GLN A 313 12.16 25.11 -30.50
CA GLN A 313 11.27 24.66 -29.45
C GLN A 313 10.65 25.85 -28.70
N LYS A 314 9.32 25.96 -28.70
CA LYS A 314 8.56 26.85 -27.83
C LYS A 314 8.17 26.13 -26.54
N TYR A 315 8.44 26.76 -25.40
CA TYR A 315 7.92 26.34 -24.10
C TYR A 315 6.82 27.29 -23.63
N PHE A 316 5.77 26.76 -23.01
CA PHE A 316 4.65 27.55 -22.51
C PHE A 316 4.57 27.55 -20.99
N SER A 317 3.99 28.58 -20.39
CA SER A 317 3.39 28.40 -19.06
C SER A 317 1.98 27.81 -19.18
N GLN A 318 1.47 27.19 -18.11
CA GLN A 318 0.10 26.65 -18.10
C GLN A 318 -0.96 27.74 -18.38
N ALA A 319 -0.76 28.94 -17.82
CA ALA A 319 -1.66 30.08 -18.04
C ALA A 319 -1.58 30.62 -19.47
N GLU A 320 -0.36 30.70 -20.02
CA GLU A 320 -0.12 31.19 -21.39
C GLU A 320 -0.78 30.27 -22.43
N ILE A 321 -0.59 28.95 -22.34
CA ILE A 321 -1.19 28.03 -23.32
C ILE A 321 -2.72 28.06 -23.24
N LYS A 322 -3.29 28.13 -22.03
CA LYS A 322 -4.74 28.24 -21.83
C LYS A 322 -5.27 29.51 -22.51
N ALA A 323 -4.69 30.66 -22.21
CA ALA A 323 -5.12 31.94 -22.77
C ALA A 323 -4.99 31.98 -24.30
N TRP A 324 -3.91 31.41 -24.85
CA TRP A 324 -3.70 31.35 -26.30
C TRP A 324 -4.75 30.48 -26.99
N LEU A 325 -5.08 29.31 -26.44
CA LEU A 325 -6.12 28.44 -26.98
C LEU A 325 -7.51 29.10 -26.93
N GLU A 326 -7.84 29.72 -25.80
CA GLU A 326 -9.13 30.41 -25.62
C GLU A 326 -9.28 31.58 -26.59
N GLN A 327 -8.21 32.35 -26.80
CA GLN A 327 -8.20 33.45 -27.76
C GLN A 327 -8.29 32.97 -29.22
N ALA A 328 -7.61 31.87 -29.56
CA ALA A 328 -7.54 31.36 -30.92
C ALA A 328 -8.81 30.63 -31.37
N LEU A 329 -9.46 29.90 -30.45
CA LEU A 329 -10.59 29.04 -30.75
C LEU A 329 -11.94 29.61 -30.31
N ASP A 330 -11.95 30.70 -29.53
CA ASP A 330 -13.14 31.28 -28.89
C ASP A 330 -13.94 30.25 -28.07
N GLU A 331 -13.22 29.33 -27.44
CA GLU A 331 -13.77 28.21 -26.68
C GLU A 331 -12.97 27.99 -25.40
N GLU A 332 -13.64 27.56 -24.33
CA GLU A 332 -12.98 27.29 -23.04
C GLU A 332 -11.99 26.13 -23.15
N ALA A 333 -10.75 26.36 -22.72
CA ALA A 333 -9.71 25.34 -22.70
C ALA A 333 -9.55 24.77 -21.28
N ILE A 334 -9.90 23.50 -21.10
CA ILE A 334 -9.94 22.83 -19.80
C ILE A 334 -8.60 22.12 -19.54
N PRO A 335 -7.81 22.54 -18.52
CA PRO A 335 -6.58 21.83 -18.16
C PRO A 335 -6.88 20.44 -17.60
N VAL A 336 -6.29 19.41 -18.21
CA VAL A 336 -6.44 18.01 -17.77
C VAL A 336 -5.15 17.41 -17.25
N ALA A 337 -3.99 17.91 -17.67
CA ALA A 337 -2.68 17.56 -17.11
C ALA A 337 -1.72 18.78 -17.26
N PRO A 338 -0.54 18.77 -16.63
CA PRO A 338 0.51 19.74 -16.95
C PRO A 338 0.79 19.73 -18.46
N GLY A 339 0.53 20.85 -19.12
CA GLY A 339 0.70 21.01 -20.57
C GLY A 339 -0.36 20.32 -21.44
N VAL A 340 -1.37 19.63 -20.92
CA VAL A 340 -2.44 18.99 -21.72
C VAL A 340 -3.79 19.65 -21.42
N LEU A 341 -4.47 20.11 -22.48
CA LEU A 341 -5.74 20.82 -22.41
C LEU A 341 -6.77 20.19 -23.37
N TYR A 342 -8.02 20.14 -22.93
CA TYR A 342 -9.17 19.69 -23.71
C TYR A 342 -10.03 20.87 -24.12
N VAL A 343 -10.44 20.90 -25.39
CA VAL A 343 -11.37 21.89 -25.94
C VAL A 343 -12.56 21.13 -26.54
N PHE A 344 -13.75 21.32 -25.98
CA PHE A 344 -14.94 20.56 -26.39
C PHE A 344 -15.78 21.35 -27.39
N ARG A 345 -16.05 20.74 -28.54
CA ARG A 345 -17.06 21.20 -29.50
C ARG A 345 -18.45 20.70 -29.10
N ASP A 346 -18.54 19.46 -28.63
CA ASP A 346 -19.75 18.87 -28.07
C ASP A 346 -19.94 19.34 -26.61
N LYS A 347 -20.87 20.28 -26.42
CA LYS A 347 -21.14 20.90 -25.12
C LYS A 347 -21.85 19.99 -24.12
N ASP A 348 -22.46 18.89 -24.56
CA ASP A 348 -23.02 17.87 -23.69
C ASP A 348 -21.92 16.87 -23.27
N ALA A 349 -20.97 16.57 -24.15
CA ALA A 349 -19.76 15.83 -23.79
C ALA A 349 -18.90 16.58 -22.76
N GLU A 350 -18.75 17.90 -22.92
CA GLU A 350 -18.06 18.78 -21.95
C GLU A 350 -18.68 18.67 -20.55
N GLN A 351 -20.01 18.78 -20.45
CA GLN A 351 -20.73 18.69 -19.18
C GLN A 351 -20.60 17.30 -18.55
N ARG A 352 -20.74 16.23 -19.34
CA ARG A 352 -20.54 14.85 -18.87
C ARG A 352 -19.11 14.62 -18.39
N PHE A 353 -18.12 15.16 -19.11
CA PHE A 353 -16.72 15.10 -18.74
C PHE A 353 -16.46 15.79 -17.39
N LEU A 354 -16.93 17.03 -17.23
CA LEU A 354 -16.74 17.80 -16.00
C LEU A 354 -17.47 17.16 -14.81
N LEU A 355 -18.67 16.62 -15.01
CA LEU A 355 -19.38 15.84 -13.99
C LEU A 355 -18.57 14.61 -13.57
N ASN A 356 -18.11 13.80 -14.54
CA ASN A 356 -17.39 12.56 -14.27
C ASN A 356 -15.99 12.81 -13.70
N ARG A 357 -15.34 13.94 -14.04
CA ARG A 357 -14.03 14.34 -13.49
C ARG A 357 -14.04 14.44 -11.97
N TYR A 358 -15.18 14.80 -11.38
CA TYR A 358 -15.29 14.95 -9.94
C TYR A 358 -15.96 13.77 -9.26
N ARG A 359 -16.58 12.83 -9.99
CA ARG A 359 -17.19 11.65 -9.38
C ARG A 359 -16.13 10.65 -8.92
N PRO A 360 -16.41 9.87 -7.87
CA PRO A 360 -15.69 8.63 -7.63
C PRO A 360 -15.69 7.79 -8.89
N SER A 361 -14.48 7.51 -9.40
CA SER A 361 -14.23 6.40 -10.28
C SER A 361 -14.79 5.19 -9.56
N ALA A 362 -15.92 4.68 -10.04
CA ALA A 362 -16.51 3.50 -9.45
C ALA A 362 -15.39 2.47 -9.41
N PRO A 363 -15.05 1.89 -8.24
CA PRO A 363 -14.51 0.55 -8.29
C PRO A 363 -15.49 -0.17 -9.20
N LEU A 364 -15.01 -0.88 -10.22
CA LEU A 364 -15.78 -1.96 -10.80
C LEU A 364 -16.30 -2.72 -9.59
N ARG A 365 -17.55 -2.44 -9.20
CA ARG A 365 -18.27 -3.22 -8.22
C ARG A 365 -18.34 -4.50 -9.00
N ALA A 366 -17.39 -5.40 -8.74
CA ALA A 366 -17.54 -6.80 -9.08
C ALA A 366 -18.99 -7.07 -8.72
N SER A 367 -19.77 -7.40 -9.74
CA SER A 367 -21.22 -7.47 -9.68
C SER A 367 -21.61 -8.08 -8.32
N PRO A 368 -22.61 -7.55 -7.59
CA PRO A 368 -22.97 -8.04 -6.26
C PRO A 368 -23.62 -9.44 -6.30
N SER A 369 -23.01 -10.38 -7.01
CA SER A 369 -23.28 -11.81 -6.97
C SER A 369 -22.62 -12.50 -5.77
N SER A 370 -21.69 -11.84 -5.05
CA SER A 370 -20.88 -12.49 -4.00
C SER A 370 -21.14 -12.05 -2.55
N LEU A 371 -22.02 -11.07 -2.29
CA LEU A 371 -22.51 -10.80 -0.93
C LEU A 371 -23.93 -11.34 -0.77
N ARG A 372 -24.03 -12.67 -0.70
CA ARG A 372 -25.25 -13.36 -0.29
C ARG A 372 -25.61 -12.91 1.13
N ALA A 373 -26.56 -11.98 1.25
CA ALA A 373 -27.38 -11.86 2.43
C ALA A 373 -28.06 -13.24 2.63
N ARG A 374 -27.51 -14.04 3.54
CA ARG A 374 -28.11 -15.30 3.97
C ARG A 374 -29.52 -14.99 4.46
N GLN A 375 -30.51 -15.25 3.61
CA GLN A 375 -31.87 -15.46 4.08
C GLN A 375 -31.77 -16.55 5.16
N ARG A 376 -32.08 -16.18 6.41
CA ARG A 376 -32.20 -17.10 7.53
C ARG A 376 -33.15 -18.23 7.11
N ARG A 377 -32.60 -19.42 6.84
CA ARG A 377 -33.40 -20.65 6.83
C ARG A 377 -33.93 -20.83 8.27
N PRO A 378 -35.24 -20.98 8.47
CA PRO A 378 -35.75 -21.39 9.77
C PRO A 378 -35.21 -22.80 10.10
N PRO A 379 -35.08 -23.18 11.38
CA PRO A 379 -34.64 -24.50 11.77
C PRO A 379 -35.58 -25.55 11.17
N SER A 380 -35.00 -26.60 10.59
CA SER A 380 -35.70 -27.73 10.01
C SER A 380 -36.51 -28.47 11.07
N GLY A 381 -37.84 -28.32 11.00
CA GLY A 381 -38.81 -29.14 11.71
C GLY A 381 -40.18 -29.02 11.03
N ALA A 382 -40.70 -30.16 10.56
CA ALA A 382 -41.96 -30.39 9.85
C ALA A 382 -41.99 -30.10 8.33
N GLU A 383 -41.98 -31.18 7.56
CA GLU A 383 -42.13 -31.23 6.10
C GLU A 383 -43.54 -30.77 5.65
N GLY A 384 -43.57 -29.66 4.93
CA GLY A 384 -44.68 -29.26 4.06
C GLY A 384 -44.11 -28.81 2.71
N LYS A 385 -44.69 -29.28 1.60
CA LYS A 385 -44.25 -28.95 0.23
C LYS A 385 -43.99 -27.44 0.07
N PRO A 386 -42.83 -27.00 -0.45
CA PRO A 386 -42.54 -25.58 -0.57
C PRO A 386 -43.52 -24.93 -1.56
N ARG A 387 -44.20 -23.86 -1.11
CA ARG A 387 -45.01 -23.01 -1.98
C ARG A 387 -44.09 -22.41 -3.05
N ARG A 388 -44.46 -22.55 -4.33
CA ARG A 388 -43.79 -21.89 -5.47
C ARG A 388 -43.72 -20.39 -5.24
N ASP A 389 -42.52 -19.85 -5.07
CA ASP A 389 -42.28 -18.41 -5.06
C ASP A 389 -42.18 -17.90 -6.50
N ARG A 390 -43.33 -17.58 -7.07
CA ARG A 390 -43.45 -17.00 -8.41
C ARG A 390 -42.62 -15.73 -8.59
N ALA A 391 -42.32 -15.01 -7.50
CA ALA A 391 -41.57 -13.77 -7.54
C ALA A 391 -40.06 -14.04 -7.60
N ALA A 392 -39.56 -15.09 -6.92
CA ALA A 392 -38.20 -15.58 -7.10
C ALA A 392 -37.97 -16.18 -8.50
N GLU A 393 -38.91 -16.97 -9.01
CA GLU A 393 -38.86 -17.52 -10.38
C GLU A 393 -38.80 -16.39 -11.43
N LYS A 394 -39.61 -15.33 -11.25
CA LYS A 394 -39.63 -14.16 -12.14
C LYS A 394 -38.34 -13.34 -12.09
N TYR A 395 -37.72 -13.21 -10.91
CA TYR A 395 -36.41 -12.55 -10.80
C TYR A 395 -35.35 -13.36 -11.54
N ALA A 396 -35.31 -14.68 -11.32
CA ALA A 396 -34.33 -15.55 -11.98
C ALA A 396 -34.45 -15.51 -13.52
N ALA A 397 -35.67 -15.46 -14.05
CA ALA A 397 -35.94 -15.39 -15.49
C ALA A 397 -35.55 -14.05 -16.14
N LEU A 398 -35.43 -12.97 -15.37
CA LEU A 398 -35.14 -11.60 -15.85
C LEU A 398 -33.91 -11.01 -15.15
N ARG A 399 -33.01 -11.87 -14.69
CA ARG A 399 -31.88 -11.49 -13.82
C ARG A 399 -31.07 -10.35 -14.43
N GLU A 400 -30.55 -10.54 -15.64
CA GLU A 400 -29.71 -9.56 -16.31
C GLU A 400 -30.38 -8.18 -16.51
N PRO A 401 -31.58 -8.06 -17.13
CA PRO A 401 -32.28 -6.78 -17.23
C PRO A 401 -32.56 -6.10 -15.87
N LEU A 402 -32.88 -6.89 -14.84
CA LEU A 402 -33.16 -6.37 -13.51
C LEU A 402 -31.89 -5.90 -12.80
N ASP A 403 -30.78 -6.62 -12.96
CA ASP A 403 -29.48 -6.27 -12.40
C ASP A 403 -28.94 -4.99 -13.08
N ARG A 404 -29.03 -4.87 -14.42
CA ARG A 404 -28.68 -3.62 -15.13
C ARG A 404 -29.55 -2.44 -14.72
N LEU A 405 -30.88 -2.64 -14.57
CA LEU A 405 -31.77 -1.60 -14.07
C LEU A 405 -31.38 -1.16 -12.65
N ARG A 406 -31.03 -2.11 -11.78
CA ARG A 406 -30.59 -1.82 -10.41
C ARG A 406 -29.28 -1.04 -10.40
N GLU A 407 -28.28 -1.47 -11.16
CA GLU A 407 -27.00 -0.76 -11.29
C GLU A 407 -27.21 0.67 -11.80
N ARG A 408 -28.10 0.85 -12.79
CA ARG A 408 -28.47 2.17 -13.30
C ARG A 408 -29.14 3.03 -12.24
N TRP A 409 -30.06 2.47 -11.47
CA TRP A 409 -30.72 3.19 -10.36
C TRP A 409 -29.72 3.61 -9.29
N LEU A 410 -28.82 2.72 -8.86
CA LEU A 410 -27.77 3.04 -7.89
C LEU A 410 -26.77 4.08 -8.43
N SER A 411 -26.42 4.01 -9.72
CA SER A 411 -25.55 5.01 -10.37
C SER A 411 -26.19 6.40 -10.44
N LEU A 412 -27.50 6.47 -10.67
CA LEU A 412 -28.25 7.72 -10.73
C LEU A 412 -28.61 8.27 -9.35
N GLY A 413 -28.73 7.43 -8.32
CA GLY A 413 -29.19 7.84 -6.98
C GLY A 413 -30.64 8.36 -6.92
N ARG A 414 -31.34 8.34 -8.06
CA ARG A 414 -32.75 8.69 -8.24
C ARG A 414 -33.38 7.67 -9.18
N THR A 415 -34.71 7.63 -9.22
CA THR A 415 -35.42 6.76 -10.17
C THR A 415 -35.01 7.10 -11.62
N PRO A 416 -34.60 6.12 -12.43
CA PRO A 416 -34.26 6.34 -13.84
C PRO A 416 -35.48 6.80 -14.64
N ASP A 417 -35.26 7.72 -15.58
CA ASP A 417 -36.23 8.02 -16.63
C ASP A 417 -36.26 6.90 -17.68
N LYS A 418 -37.34 6.82 -18.46
CA LYS A 418 -37.47 5.83 -19.55
C LYS A 418 -36.32 5.93 -20.55
N SER A 419 -35.82 7.13 -20.83
CA SER A 419 -34.70 7.35 -21.75
C SER A 419 -33.34 6.90 -21.19
N GLU A 420 -33.27 6.54 -19.91
CA GLU A 420 -32.05 6.17 -19.21
C GLU A 420 -31.95 4.65 -18.95
N VAL A 421 -32.89 3.85 -19.47
CA VAL A 421 -32.99 2.40 -19.22
C VAL A 421 -32.81 1.62 -20.53
N ASP A 422 -31.77 0.80 -20.59
CA ASP A 422 -31.41 0.03 -21.79
C ASP A 422 -32.45 -1.06 -22.12
N ASP A 423 -32.85 -1.88 -21.13
CA ASP A 423 -33.80 -2.99 -21.30
C ASP A 423 -35.28 -2.57 -21.14
N LEU A 424 -35.63 -1.32 -21.46
CA LEU A 424 -36.95 -0.76 -21.15
C LEU A 424 -38.09 -1.60 -21.74
N VAL A 425 -37.94 -2.10 -22.96
CA VAL A 425 -38.96 -2.90 -23.66
C VAL A 425 -39.22 -4.20 -22.91
N ILE A 426 -38.17 -4.98 -22.63
CA ILE A 426 -38.24 -6.27 -21.92
C ILE A 426 -38.86 -6.08 -20.53
N LEU A 427 -38.42 -5.07 -19.79
CA LEU A 427 -38.92 -4.77 -18.45
C LEU A 427 -40.39 -4.34 -18.47
N THR A 428 -40.81 -3.58 -19.49
CA THR A 428 -42.20 -3.14 -19.64
C THR A 428 -43.12 -4.28 -20.03
N GLU A 429 -42.69 -5.21 -20.90
CA GLU A 429 -43.46 -6.41 -21.24
C GLU A 429 -43.65 -7.32 -20.04
N ALA A 430 -42.60 -7.52 -19.23
CA ALA A 430 -42.65 -8.39 -18.07
C ALA A 430 -43.46 -7.82 -16.89
N PHE A 431 -43.37 -6.51 -16.62
CA PHE A 431 -43.95 -5.89 -15.42
C PHE A 431 -45.13 -4.95 -15.73
N GLY A 432 -45.38 -4.64 -17.00
CA GLY A 432 -46.39 -3.71 -17.49
C GLY A 432 -45.96 -2.24 -17.47
N SER A 433 -44.99 -1.86 -16.63
CA SER A 433 -44.40 -0.52 -16.60
C SER A 433 -43.09 -0.46 -15.81
N LEU A 434 -42.22 0.50 -16.13
CA LEU A 434 -40.98 0.75 -15.39
C LEU A 434 -41.19 0.97 -13.87
N PRO A 435 -42.17 1.78 -13.40
CA PRO A 435 -42.43 1.92 -11.97
C PRO A 435 -42.79 0.60 -11.26
N LYS A 436 -43.45 -0.34 -11.95
CA LYS A 436 -43.75 -1.66 -11.39
C LYS A 436 -42.49 -2.53 -11.29
N ALA A 437 -41.58 -2.44 -12.26
CA ALA A 437 -40.28 -3.10 -12.19
C ALA A 437 -39.41 -2.55 -11.05
N LEU A 438 -39.35 -1.23 -10.89
CA LEU A 438 -38.62 -0.58 -9.80
C LEU A 438 -39.19 -0.95 -8.42
N ARG A 439 -40.51 -0.94 -8.24
CA ARG A 439 -41.14 -1.42 -6.98
C ARG A 439 -40.84 -2.89 -6.71
N PHE A 440 -40.77 -3.71 -7.74
CA PHE A 440 -40.40 -5.12 -7.61
C PHE A 440 -38.96 -5.29 -7.09
N LEU A 441 -38.02 -4.46 -7.59
CA LEU A 441 -36.65 -4.38 -7.08
C LEU A 441 -36.60 -3.84 -5.65
N GLU A 442 -37.33 -2.76 -5.36
CA GLU A 442 -37.34 -2.11 -4.04
C GLU A 442 -37.71 -3.09 -2.90
N THR A 443 -38.66 -4.00 -3.15
CA THR A 443 -39.03 -5.05 -2.16
C THR A 443 -37.93 -6.08 -1.87
N ARG A 444 -36.83 -6.07 -2.63
CA ARG A 444 -35.74 -7.07 -2.60
C ARG A 444 -34.39 -6.48 -2.22
N HIS A 445 -34.29 -5.17 -2.04
CA HIS A 445 -33.04 -4.49 -1.73
C HIS A 445 -33.18 -3.68 -0.45
N ASP A 446 -32.04 -3.37 0.17
CA ASP A 446 -31.99 -2.53 1.35
C ASP A 446 -32.29 -1.07 0.94
N PRO A 447 -33.35 -0.44 1.48
CA PRO A 447 -33.64 0.98 1.23
C PRO A 447 -32.45 1.90 1.56
N ALA A 448 -31.59 1.50 2.50
CA ALA A 448 -30.40 2.26 2.86
C ALA A 448 -29.40 2.39 1.70
N GLU A 449 -29.30 1.39 0.82
CA GLU A 449 -28.38 1.41 -0.32
C GLU A 449 -28.77 2.48 -1.35
N ILE A 450 -30.08 2.60 -1.61
CA ILE A 450 -30.62 3.62 -2.52
C ILE A 450 -30.46 5.01 -1.89
N ALA A 451 -30.72 5.16 -0.59
CA ALA A 451 -30.53 6.43 0.12
C ALA A 451 -29.05 6.87 0.12
N GLN A 452 -28.12 5.94 0.32
CA GLN A 452 -26.68 6.22 0.25
C GLN A 452 -26.26 6.63 -1.16
N ALA A 453 -26.76 5.94 -2.19
CA ALA A 453 -26.54 6.31 -3.59
C ALA A 453 -27.08 7.72 -3.91
N ALA A 454 -28.27 8.06 -3.42
CA ALA A 454 -28.86 9.39 -3.57
C ALA A 454 -27.99 10.47 -2.92
N ALA A 455 -27.54 10.24 -1.68
CA ALA A 455 -26.67 11.16 -0.95
C ALA A 455 -25.31 11.35 -1.65
N ALA A 456 -24.69 10.27 -2.11
CA ALA A 456 -23.44 10.31 -2.87
C ALA A 456 -23.59 11.09 -4.18
N ARG A 457 -24.70 10.88 -4.91
CA ARG A 457 -24.97 11.62 -6.14
C ARG A 457 -25.20 13.11 -5.89
N ALA A 458 -25.97 13.46 -4.86
CA ALA A 458 -26.19 14.87 -4.50
C ALA A 458 -24.87 15.55 -4.09
N ALA A 459 -24.02 14.85 -3.34
CA ALA A 459 -22.67 15.30 -3.01
C ALA A 459 -21.82 15.56 -4.25
N ASP A 460 -21.78 14.63 -5.21
CA ASP A 460 -21.05 14.79 -6.48
C ASP A 460 -21.51 16.02 -7.27
N LEU A 461 -22.82 16.21 -7.38
CA LEU A 461 -23.41 17.37 -8.05
C LEU A 461 -23.09 18.68 -7.33
N THR A 462 -23.05 18.65 -5.99
CA THR A 462 -22.68 19.83 -5.19
C THR A 462 -21.23 20.24 -5.47
N VAL A 463 -20.30 19.28 -5.53
CA VAL A 463 -18.89 19.53 -5.91
C VAL A 463 -18.81 20.09 -7.32
N TYR A 464 -19.52 19.48 -8.28
CA TYR A 464 -19.57 19.93 -9.66
C TYR A 464 -20.06 21.39 -9.77
N PHE A 465 -21.20 21.74 -9.15
CA PHE A 465 -21.72 23.11 -9.22
C PHE A 465 -20.86 24.13 -8.48
N ALA A 466 -20.11 23.71 -7.46
CA ALA A 466 -19.17 24.57 -6.74
C ALA A 466 -17.96 24.92 -7.62
N LEU A 467 -17.41 23.93 -8.33
CA LEU A 467 -16.26 24.15 -9.22
C LEU A 467 -16.65 24.82 -10.54
N MET A 468 -17.90 24.67 -10.98
CA MET A 468 -18.46 25.41 -12.11
C MET A 468 -18.63 26.91 -11.86
N GLN A 469 -18.38 27.40 -10.64
CA GLN A 469 -18.29 28.85 -10.40
C GLN A 469 -17.08 29.50 -11.08
N PHE A 470 -16.05 28.71 -11.42
CA PHE A 470 -14.83 29.19 -12.08
C PHE A 470 -14.87 29.10 -13.61
N ALA A 471 -15.91 28.49 -14.18
CA ALA A 471 -16.12 28.32 -15.63
C ALA A 471 -17.26 29.20 -16.16
N GLN A 472 -17.45 29.27 -17.48
CA GLN A 472 -18.58 30.00 -18.05
C GLN A 472 -19.92 29.31 -17.72
N ARG A 473 -20.73 29.97 -16.90
CA ARG A 473 -22.02 29.42 -16.41
C ARG A 473 -23.00 29.22 -17.56
N LYS A 474 -23.48 27.98 -17.74
CA LYS A 474 -24.55 27.68 -18.69
C LYS A 474 -25.95 27.88 -18.07
N PRO A 475 -26.92 28.43 -18.82
CA PRO A 475 -28.33 28.45 -18.43
C PRO A 475 -28.88 27.03 -18.24
N TYR A 476 -29.90 26.88 -17.38
CA TYR A 476 -30.52 25.58 -17.10
C TYR A 476 -31.00 24.85 -18.37
N SER A 477 -31.55 25.59 -19.34
CA SER A 477 -32.06 25.05 -20.61
C SER A 477 -30.98 24.41 -21.49
N HIS A 478 -29.71 24.75 -21.28
CA HIS A 478 -28.57 24.19 -22.01
C HIS A 478 -27.87 23.07 -21.23
N LEU A 479 -28.41 22.68 -20.07
CA LEU A 479 -27.90 21.53 -19.34
C LEU A 479 -28.37 20.23 -19.98
N GLU A 480 -27.50 19.22 -19.94
CA GLU A 480 -27.84 17.86 -20.38
C GLU A 480 -29.10 17.34 -19.64
N ARG A 481 -29.95 16.56 -20.33
CA ARG A 481 -31.28 16.18 -19.83
C ARG A 481 -31.22 15.37 -18.52
N GLY A 482 -30.27 14.45 -18.39
CA GLY A 482 -30.00 13.72 -17.15
C GLY A 482 -29.61 14.66 -16.00
N LEU A 483 -28.76 15.66 -16.26
CA LEU A 483 -28.42 16.68 -15.27
C LEU A 483 -29.62 17.54 -14.84
N GLN A 484 -30.52 17.89 -15.78
CA GLN A 484 -31.78 18.58 -15.44
C GLN A 484 -32.65 17.74 -14.49
N GLN A 485 -32.76 16.44 -14.75
CA GLN A 485 -33.50 15.50 -13.91
C GLN A 485 -32.85 15.34 -12.53
N ASP A 486 -31.52 15.29 -12.47
CA ASP A 486 -30.76 15.26 -11.24
C ASP A 486 -31.03 16.50 -10.38
N ILE A 487 -30.94 17.70 -10.97
CA ILE A 487 -31.21 18.97 -10.27
C ILE A 487 -32.60 18.93 -9.62
N LYS A 488 -33.61 18.53 -10.39
CA LYS A 488 -34.98 18.45 -9.91
C LYS A 488 -35.15 17.44 -8.77
N ALA A 489 -34.49 16.28 -8.87
CA ALA A 489 -34.62 15.21 -7.89
C ALA A 489 -33.91 15.53 -6.56
N PHE A 490 -32.72 16.12 -6.61
CA PHE A 490 -31.87 16.30 -5.42
C PHE A 490 -31.95 17.69 -4.79
N PHE A 491 -32.22 18.73 -5.59
CA PHE A 491 -32.19 20.12 -5.14
C PHE A 491 -33.52 20.85 -5.36
N GLY A 492 -34.48 20.23 -6.06
CA GLY A 492 -35.76 20.82 -6.46
C GLY A 492 -35.62 21.74 -7.67
N ASP A 493 -34.71 22.71 -7.62
CA ASP A 493 -34.45 23.65 -8.71
C ASP A 493 -32.96 24.06 -8.84
N TYR A 494 -32.62 24.68 -9.97
CA TYR A 494 -31.25 25.07 -10.30
C TYR A 494 -30.71 26.23 -9.45
N ALA A 495 -31.57 27.11 -8.94
CA ALA A 495 -31.14 28.21 -8.08
C ALA A 495 -30.67 27.67 -6.73
N THR A 496 -31.44 26.74 -6.16
CA THR A 496 -31.14 26.03 -4.92
C THR A 496 -29.87 25.20 -5.03
N ALA A 497 -29.71 24.44 -6.13
CA ALA A 497 -28.48 23.66 -6.38
C ALA A 497 -27.22 24.55 -6.35
N LYS A 498 -27.27 25.70 -7.04
CA LYS A 498 -26.15 26.66 -7.05
C LYS A 498 -25.91 27.32 -5.71
N ALA A 499 -26.97 27.70 -4.99
CA ALA A 499 -26.84 28.33 -3.68
C ALA A 499 -26.15 27.40 -2.69
N GLN A 500 -26.59 26.14 -2.60
CA GLN A 500 -25.97 25.15 -1.72
C GLN A 500 -24.51 24.88 -2.08
N ALA A 501 -24.20 24.77 -3.38
CA ALA A 501 -22.84 24.57 -3.85
C ALA A 501 -21.92 25.77 -3.55
N LEU A 502 -22.44 26.99 -3.71
CA LEU A 502 -21.72 28.23 -3.41
C LEU A 502 -21.46 28.38 -1.91
N ASP A 503 -22.45 28.06 -1.06
CA ASP A 503 -22.28 28.05 0.39
C ASP A 503 -21.19 27.07 0.81
N LEU A 504 -21.15 25.88 0.21
CA LEU A 504 -20.10 24.90 0.48
C LEU A 504 -18.73 25.34 -0.04
N LEU A 505 -18.67 26.01 -1.20
CA LEU A 505 -17.44 26.61 -1.72
C LEU A 505 -16.86 27.65 -0.76
N PHE A 506 -17.69 28.52 -0.17
CA PHE A 506 -17.20 29.49 0.82
C PHE A 506 -16.73 28.83 2.12
N LYS A 507 -17.36 27.71 2.52
CA LYS A 507 -16.96 26.95 3.72
C LYS A 507 -15.56 26.37 3.63
N ILE A 508 -14.93 26.25 2.45
CA ILE A 508 -13.56 25.74 2.35
C ILE A 508 -12.52 26.65 3.03
N ALA A 509 -12.89 27.92 3.27
CA ALA A 509 -12.06 28.88 4.00
C ALA A 509 -12.21 28.78 5.53
N ASP A 510 -13.23 28.05 6.02
CA ASP A 510 -13.42 27.77 7.44
C ASP A 510 -12.53 26.61 7.88
N THR A 511 -11.49 26.94 8.66
CA THR A 511 -10.50 25.99 9.16
C THR A 511 -11.09 24.94 10.10
N GLU A 512 -12.16 25.27 10.85
CA GLU A 512 -12.79 24.31 11.76
C GLU A 512 -13.57 23.26 10.99
N SER A 513 -14.41 23.70 10.03
CA SER A 513 -15.10 22.81 9.10
C SER A 513 -14.12 21.93 8.32
N LEU A 514 -13.01 22.51 7.86
CA LEU A 514 -11.98 21.78 7.12
C LEU A 514 -11.28 20.73 7.99
N ALA A 515 -10.93 21.08 9.24
CA ALA A 515 -10.34 20.15 10.20
C ALA A 515 -11.31 19.00 10.54
N GLY A 516 -12.61 19.30 10.69
CA GLY A 516 -13.65 18.30 10.90
C GLY A 516 -13.76 17.32 9.73
N ALA A 517 -13.78 17.83 8.50
CA ALA A 517 -13.81 16.99 7.30
C ALA A 517 -12.53 16.15 7.14
N CYS A 518 -11.36 16.68 7.51
CA CYS A 518 -10.11 15.93 7.51
C CYS A 518 -10.11 14.78 8.54
N ARG A 519 -10.67 15.01 9.74
CA ARG A 519 -10.85 13.95 10.75
C ARG A 519 -11.78 12.85 10.23
N GLN A 520 -12.95 13.23 9.70
CA GLN A 520 -13.89 12.27 9.12
C GLN A 520 -13.24 11.42 8.01
N ALA A 521 -12.47 12.05 7.12
CA ALA A 521 -11.77 11.34 6.06
C ALA A 521 -10.76 10.32 6.60
N ALA A 522 -9.93 10.71 7.57
CA ALA A 522 -8.95 9.82 8.18
C ALA A 522 -9.60 8.65 8.94
N GLU A 523 -10.71 8.90 9.64
CA GLU A 523 -11.51 7.85 10.31
C GLU A 523 -12.07 6.82 9.31
N GLN A 524 -12.37 7.25 8.08
CA GLN A 524 -12.80 6.39 6.97
C GLN A 524 -11.62 5.74 6.21
N GLY A 525 -10.38 5.88 6.70
CA GLY A 525 -9.19 5.34 6.05
C GLY A 525 -8.75 6.11 4.79
N LEU A 526 -9.23 7.34 4.59
CA LEU A 526 -8.92 8.16 3.42
C LEU A 526 -7.69 9.05 3.67
N GLY A 527 -6.58 8.41 4.02
CA GLY A 527 -5.28 9.04 4.25
C GLY A 527 -4.90 9.26 5.71
N TRP A 528 -3.74 9.88 5.89
CA TRP A 528 -3.12 10.16 7.18
C TRP A 528 -3.37 11.61 7.62
N LEU A 529 -3.97 11.76 8.80
CA LEU A 529 -4.16 13.06 9.42
C LEU A 529 -3.00 13.36 10.39
N ASP A 530 -2.25 14.40 10.07
CA ASP A 530 -1.42 15.10 11.05
C ASP A 530 -2.30 16.15 11.74
N SER A 531 -2.70 15.85 12.98
CA SER A 531 -3.71 16.57 13.75
C SER A 531 -3.45 18.08 13.79
N GLY A 532 -4.41 18.86 13.28
CA GLY A 532 -4.32 20.32 13.23
C GLY A 532 -3.44 20.87 12.11
N GLN A 533 -2.68 20.03 11.40
CA GLN A 533 -1.78 20.46 10.33
C GLN A 533 -2.31 20.15 8.94
N SER A 534 -2.52 18.86 8.63
CA SER A 534 -2.82 18.43 7.27
C SER A 534 -3.37 17.01 7.16
N LEU A 535 -4.21 16.78 6.16
CA LEU A 535 -4.54 15.44 5.67
C LEU A 535 -3.68 15.13 4.45
N GLN A 536 -3.00 13.99 4.44
CA GLN A 536 -2.20 13.53 3.31
C GLN A 536 -2.64 12.15 2.86
N LEU A 537 -2.85 11.96 1.56
CA LEU A 537 -3.46 10.77 1.00
C LEU A 537 -3.01 10.50 -0.43
N HIS A 538 -3.13 9.26 -0.88
CA HIS A 538 -2.96 8.92 -2.29
C HIS A 538 -4.04 9.57 -3.15
N ALA A 539 -3.68 10.05 -4.34
CA ALA A 539 -4.56 10.82 -5.21
C ALA A 539 -5.84 10.07 -5.63
N SER A 540 -5.78 8.73 -5.72
CA SER A 540 -6.96 7.90 -6.02
C SER A 540 -8.06 7.97 -4.93
N LEU A 541 -7.74 8.46 -3.74
CA LEU A 541 -8.69 8.58 -2.64
C LEU A 541 -9.44 9.93 -2.63
N VAL A 542 -9.00 10.90 -3.44
CA VAL A 542 -9.58 12.26 -3.46
C VAL A 542 -11.07 12.24 -3.73
N GLU A 543 -11.54 11.42 -4.66
CA GLU A 543 -12.95 11.40 -5.05
C GLU A 543 -13.86 10.77 -3.97
N ARG A 544 -13.28 10.01 -3.02
CA ARG A 544 -13.99 9.45 -1.86
C ARG A 544 -14.08 10.43 -0.69
N LEU A 545 -13.33 11.53 -0.72
CA LEU A 545 -13.33 12.50 0.36
C LEU A 545 -14.70 13.18 0.54
N PRO A 546 -14.99 13.72 1.74
CA PRO A 546 -16.12 14.61 1.95
C PRO A 546 -16.17 15.75 0.91
N PRO A 547 -17.36 16.18 0.46
CA PRO A 547 -17.53 17.21 -0.57
C PRO A 547 -16.72 18.49 -0.32
N LEU A 548 -16.60 18.92 0.94
CA LEU A 548 -15.82 20.09 1.33
C LEU A 548 -14.34 19.96 0.91
N LEU A 549 -13.73 18.80 1.15
CA LEU A 549 -12.33 18.53 0.79
C LEU A 549 -12.15 18.32 -0.71
N ARG A 550 -13.13 17.70 -1.38
CA ARG A 550 -13.14 17.56 -2.85
C ARG A 550 -13.17 18.93 -3.53
N ILE A 551 -13.98 19.87 -3.03
CA ILE A 551 -13.98 21.25 -3.52
C ILE A 551 -12.65 21.93 -3.23
N TYR A 552 -12.09 21.76 -2.02
CA TYR A 552 -10.79 22.33 -1.67
C TYR A 552 -9.67 21.89 -2.63
N VAL A 553 -9.57 20.59 -2.91
CA VAL A 553 -8.62 20.04 -3.88
C VAL A 553 -8.99 20.45 -5.31
N GLY A 554 -10.28 20.50 -5.63
CA GLY A 554 -10.79 20.95 -6.93
C GLY A 554 -10.42 22.39 -7.26
N CYS A 555 -10.48 23.31 -6.29
CA CYS A 555 -10.02 24.69 -6.43
C CYS A 555 -8.52 24.75 -6.76
N ALA A 556 -7.71 23.89 -6.15
CA ALA A 556 -6.30 23.77 -6.50
C ALA A 556 -6.12 23.24 -7.93
N ALA A 557 -6.97 22.30 -8.34
CA ALA A 557 -6.95 21.73 -9.69
C ALA A 557 -7.40 22.71 -10.79
N VAL A 558 -8.21 23.72 -10.45
CA VAL A 558 -8.53 24.83 -11.37
C VAL A 558 -7.29 25.66 -11.70
N LEU A 559 -6.38 25.83 -10.74
CA LEU A 559 -5.14 26.62 -10.92
C LEU A 559 -4.02 25.81 -11.58
N TYR A 560 -3.81 24.56 -11.16
CA TYR A 560 -2.68 23.74 -11.58
C TYR A 560 -3.00 22.72 -12.68
N GLY A 561 -4.26 22.28 -12.77
CA GLY A 561 -4.66 21.09 -13.54
C GLY A 561 -5.00 19.90 -12.64
N ASP A 562 -5.27 18.75 -13.23
CA ASP A 562 -5.82 17.59 -12.51
C ASP A 562 -4.87 17.01 -11.45
N ALA A 563 -5.33 16.98 -10.19
CA ALA A 563 -4.62 16.43 -9.04
C ALA A 563 -4.31 14.94 -9.18
N ARG A 564 -4.97 14.20 -10.08
CA ARG A 564 -4.71 12.77 -10.35
C ARG A 564 -3.35 12.50 -11.01
N HIS A 565 -2.61 13.54 -11.41
CA HIS A 565 -1.22 13.41 -11.88
C HIS A 565 -0.21 13.30 -10.74
N ALA A 566 -0.63 13.56 -9.50
CA ALA A 566 0.17 13.31 -8.31
C ALA A 566 -0.07 11.88 -7.81
N ASP A 567 0.93 11.31 -7.14
CA ASP A 567 0.69 10.10 -6.34
C ASP A 567 0.10 10.49 -4.99
N LEU A 568 0.61 11.55 -4.37
CA LEU A 568 0.11 12.04 -3.09
C LEU A 568 -0.44 13.47 -3.18
N VAL A 569 -1.56 13.69 -2.50
CA VAL A 569 -2.16 14.99 -2.24
C VAL A 569 -2.00 15.30 -0.75
N LYS A 570 -1.66 16.55 -0.42
CA LYS A 570 -1.59 17.05 0.96
C LYS A 570 -2.45 18.30 1.09
N ILE A 571 -3.53 18.19 1.85
CA ILE A 571 -4.46 19.27 2.19
C ILE A 571 -3.97 19.93 3.47
N HIS A 572 -3.54 21.19 3.41
CA HIS A 572 -3.08 21.92 4.59
C HIS A 572 -4.27 22.64 5.26
N ILE A 573 -4.53 22.33 6.52
CA ILE A 573 -5.74 22.80 7.22
C ILE A 573 -5.69 24.32 7.44
N GLY A 574 -4.59 24.82 8.02
CA GLY A 574 -4.49 26.23 8.41
C GLY A 574 -3.99 27.19 7.33
N SER A 575 -3.17 26.72 6.37
CA SER A 575 -2.42 27.61 5.47
C SER A 575 -3.08 27.89 4.12
N GLY A 576 -4.28 27.35 3.84
CA GLY A 576 -4.96 27.63 2.56
C GLY A 576 -4.21 27.06 1.34
N LYS A 577 -3.56 25.91 1.50
CA LYS A 577 -2.61 25.35 0.55
C LYS A 577 -2.90 23.88 0.25
N VAL A 578 -2.70 23.48 -0.99
CA VAL A 578 -2.61 22.07 -1.40
C VAL A 578 -1.18 21.79 -1.85
N SER A 579 -0.64 20.62 -1.52
CA SER A 579 0.61 20.15 -2.11
C SER A 579 0.39 18.85 -2.88
N LEU A 580 0.90 18.80 -4.09
CA LEU A 580 0.88 17.65 -4.97
C LEU A 580 2.29 17.08 -5.05
N MET A 581 2.44 15.76 -4.93
CA MET A 581 3.74 15.10 -4.94
C MET A 581 3.71 13.91 -5.89
N ARG A 582 4.74 13.82 -6.73
CA ARG A 582 4.96 12.71 -7.65
C ARG A 582 6.25 11.99 -7.29
N TYR A 583 6.21 10.68 -7.38
CA TYR A 583 7.29 9.76 -7.12
C TYR A 583 7.62 8.96 -8.39
N ASP A 584 8.75 8.28 -8.39
CA ASP A 584 9.21 7.49 -9.55
C ASP A 584 8.38 6.23 -9.81
N ASP A 585 8.40 5.26 -8.90
CA ASP A 585 7.65 4.00 -9.00
C ASP A 585 6.85 3.77 -7.71
N PHE A 586 5.84 4.62 -7.53
CA PHE A 586 5.07 4.68 -6.29
C PHE A 586 4.40 3.35 -5.93
N ALA A 587 3.86 2.63 -6.92
CA ALA A 587 3.16 1.38 -6.71
C ALA A 587 4.11 0.16 -6.62
N GLY A 588 5.18 0.14 -7.41
CA GLY A 588 6.11 -0.99 -7.51
C GLY A 588 7.19 -1.04 -6.44
N GLN A 589 7.50 0.09 -5.79
CA GLN A 589 8.58 0.16 -4.78
C GLN A 589 8.04 0.40 -3.37
N PRO A 590 8.67 -0.19 -2.33
CA PRO A 590 8.31 0.10 -0.95
C PRO A 590 8.78 1.48 -0.48
N LEU A 591 9.85 2.00 -1.10
CA LEU A 591 10.47 3.29 -0.81
C LEU A 591 10.66 4.07 -2.12
N PRO A 592 9.58 4.57 -2.73
CA PRO A 592 9.68 5.36 -3.95
C PRO A 592 10.32 6.73 -3.64
N ARG A 593 10.96 7.35 -4.63
CA ARG A 593 11.68 8.62 -4.46
C ARG A 593 10.86 9.79 -4.95
N LEU A 594 10.83 10.87 -4.17
CA LEU A 594 10.11 12.09 -4.52
C LEU A 594 10.84 12.77 -5.70
N ILE A 595 10.16 12.89 -6.84
CA ILE A 595 10.72 13.50 -8.06
C ILE A 595 10.15 14.90 -8.31
N GLU A 596 8.94 15.18 -7.83
CA GLU A 596 8.27 16.45 -8.05
C GLU A 596 7.37 16.80 -6.87
N ARG A 597 7.38 18.08 -6.49
CA ARG A 597 6.44 18.63 -5.52
C ARG A 597 5.94 19.98 -6.01
N VAL A 598 4.62 20.16 -6.02
CA VAL A 598 3.98 21.43 -6.33
C VAL A 598 3.20 21.90 -5.12
N LYS A 599 3.34 23.18 -4.75
CA LYS A 599 2.56 23.82 -3.69
C LYS A 599 1.66 24.87 -4.31
N ILE A 600 0.36 24.72 -4.13
CA ILE A 600 -0.67 25.61 -4.68
C ILE A 600 -1.25 26.41 -3.51
N LYS A 601 -0.98 27.71 -3.48
CA LYS A 601 -1.49 28.64 -2.46
C LYS A 601 -2.80 29.23 -2.97
N LEU A 602 -3.92 28.76 -2.43
CA LEU A 602 -5.25 29.12 -2.94
C LEU A 602 -5.59 30.60 -2.71
N ARG A 603 -5.07 31.21 -1.64
CA ARG A 603 -5.33 32.62 -1.32
C ARG A 603 -4.56 33.57 -2.22
N ASP A 604 -3.30 33.22 -2.51
CA ASP A 604 -2.40 34.07 -3.29
C ASP A 604 -2.51 33.79 -4.80
N LEU A 605 -3.26 32.74 -5.19
CA LEU A 605 -3.35 32.22 -6.55
C LEU A 605 -1.96 31.90 -7.14
N ASP A 606 -1.05 31.45 -6.28
CA ASP A 606 0.36 31.23 -6.57
C ASP A 606 0.72 29.74 -6.54
N ILE A 607 1.71 29.35 -7.35
CA ILE A 607 2.16 27.97 -7.50
C ILE A 607 3.68 27.92 -7.39
N GLU A 608 4.18 27.20 -6.38
CA GLU A 608 5.61 26.90 -6.24
C GLU A 608 5.89 25.47 -6.74
N TYR A 609 6.80 25.34 -7.70
CA TYR A 609 7.21 24.07 -8.27
C TYR A 609 8.62 23.68 -7.78
N PHE A 610 8.78 22.43 -7.36
CA PHE A 610 10.06 21.84 -6.92
C PHE A 610 10.31 20.54 -7.70
N ALA A 611 11.37 20.49 -8.49
CA ALA A 611 11.88 19.27 -9.11
C ALA A 611 13.06 18.72 -8.32
N TYR A 612 13.08 17.42 -8.07
CA TYR A 612 14.15 16.72 -7.37
C TYR A 612 15.00 15.95 -8.38
N GLY A 613 16.31 16.02 -8.24
CA GLY A 613 17.30 15.52 -9.19
C GLY A 613 18.62 16.27 -9.07
N GLU A 614 18.73 17.43 -9.71
CA GLU A 614 19.95 18.25 -9.72
C GLU A 614 20.08 19.12 -8.46
N GLU A 615 19.11 20.00 -8.21
CA GLU A 615 19.17 20.98 -7.12
C GLU A 615 18.86 20.36 -5.74
N TYR A 616 17.99 19.35 -5.73
CA TYR A 616 17.57 18.66 -4.51
C TYR A 616 17.69 17.15 -4.71
N ALA A 617 18.44 16.48 -3.83
CA ALA A 617 18.48 15.02 -3.82
C ALA A 617 17.06 14.46 -3.55
N PRO A 618 16.58 13.49 -4.34
CA PRO A 618 15.21 12.99 -4.22
C PRO A 618 15.09 12.08 -2.98
N PRO A 619 14.39 12.50 -1.91
CA PRO A 619 14.25 11.70 -0.70
C PRO A 619 13.35 10.49 -0.92
N TYR A 620 13.52 9.46 -0.08
CA TYR A 620 12.59 8.34 -0.01
C TYR A 620 11.27 8.74 0.66
N LEU A 621 10.20 8.03 0.30
CA LEU A 621 8.94 8.04 1.04
C LEU A 621 8.91 6.90 2.07
N PHE A 622 9.25 7.22 3.31
CA PHE A 622 9.08 6.30 4.43
C PHE A 622 7.61 6.26 4.90
N HIS A 623 7.23 5.14 5.51
CA HIS A 623 5.86 4.89 5.99
C HIS A 623 4.77 5.19 4.94
N LYS A 624 5.01 4.79 3.69
CA LYS A 624 4.09 4.95 2.56
C LYS A 624 2.67 4.47 2.90
N SER A 625 2.54 3.38 3.67
CA SER A 625 1.24 2.81 4.07
C SER A 625 0.30 3.81 4.76
N ARG A 626 0.84 4.84 5.43
CA ARG A 626 0.04 5.91 6.07
C ARG A 626 -0.90 6.62 5.08
N TYR A 627 -0.46 6.77 3.83
CA TYR A 627 -1.19 7.53 2.81
C TYR A 627 -2.11 6.66 1.95
N LEU A 628 -2.09 5.35 2.19
CA LEU A 628 -2.84 4.34 1.45
C LEU A 628 -4.01 3.82 2.29
N ASN A 629 -4.99 3.23 1.63
CA ASN A 629 -5.96 2.36 2.29
C ASN A 629 -5.67 0.89 1.94
N GLU A 630 -6.34 0.00 2.65
CA GLU A 630 -6.21 -1.45 2.52
C GLU A 630 -6.60 -2.00 1.14
N GLU A 631 -7.22 -1.18 0.28
CA GLU A 631 -7.59 -1.55 -1.09
C GLU A 631 -6.47 -1.30 -2.10
N PHE A 632 -5.41 -0.58 -1.71
CA PHE A 632 -4.27 -0.29 -2.58
C PHE A 632 -3.46 -1.57 -2.88
N PRO A 633 -2.94 -1.73 -4.11
CA PRO A 633 -2.08 -2.86 -4.47
C PRO A 633 -0.88 -2.99 -3.52
N ASN A 634 -0.55 -4.22 -3.13
CA ASN A 634 0.58 -4.53 -2.24
C ASN A 634 0.52 -3.87 -0.85
N TYR A 635 -0.65 -3.40 -0.39
CA TYR A 635 -0.78 -2.75 0.92
C TYR A 635 -0.30 -3.64 2.09
N PRO A 636 -0.68 -4.94 2.18
CA PRO A 636 -0.17 -5.80 3.25
C PRO A 636 1.34 -5.98 3.23
N GLU A 637 1.94 -6.12 2.04
CA GLU A 637 3.37 -6.24 1.83
C GLU A 637 4.10 -4.95 2.23
N GLN A 638 3.53 -3.79 1.90
CA GLN A 638 4.04 -2.49 2.34
C GLN A 638 4.04 -2.36 3.87
N VAL A 639 2.95 -2.73 4.54
CA VAL A 639 2.86 -2.67 6.01
C VAL A 639 3.88 -3.61 6.65
N ALA A 640 4.04 -4.82 6.12
CA ALA A 640 5.03 -5.78 6.61
C ALA A 640 6.47 -5.29 6.42
N PHE A 641 6.77 -4.71 5.25
CA PHE A 641 8.06 -4.09 4.96
C PHE A 641 8.40 -2.98 5.96
N GLU A 642 7.47 -2.06 6.21
CA GLU A 642 7.65 -0.95 7.13
C GLU A 642 7.83 -1.41 8.57
N GLN A 643 7.05 -2.41 9.02
CA GLN A 643 7.22 -3.00 10.33
C GLN A 643 8.60 -3.66 10.46
N ALA A 644 9.05 -4.41 9.44
CA ALA A 644 10.39 -5.00 9.44
C ALA A 644 11.49 -3.94 9.47
N LEU A 645 11.28 -2.80 8.81
CA LEU A 645 12.23 -1.68 8.82
C LEU A 645 12.28 -1.00 10.20
N ASP A 646 11.12 -0.77 10.83
CA ASP A 646 11.01 -0.20 12.17
C ASP A 646 11.65 -1.11 13.22
N ASP A 647 11.43 -2.43 13.11
CA ASP A 647 11.97 -3.45 14.02
C ASP A 647 13.50 -3.53 13.98
N LEU A 648 14.16 -3.04 12.93
CA LEU A 648 15.62 -2.90 12.91
C LEU A 648 16.11 -1.89 13.97
N GLY A 649 15.31 -0.85 14.25
CA GLY A 649 15.65 0.19 15.22
C GLY A 649 16.90 1.01 14.87
N GLN A 650 17.30 1.04 13.58
CA GLN A 650 18.53 1.69 13.11
C GLN A 650 18.32 3.08 12.50
N PHE A 651 17.07 3.54 12.35
CA PHE A 651 16.75 4.74 11.57
C PHE A 651 15.83 5.70 12.32
N ASP A 652 16.13 7.00 12.21
CA ASP A 652 15.14 8.05 12.46
C ASP A 652 14.37 8.33 11.16
N LEU A 653 13.15 7.81 11.08
CA LEU A 653 12.28 7.94 9.90
C LEU A 653 11.33 9.15 9.99
N THR A 654 11.57 10.09 10.90
CA THR A 654 10.76 11.30 11.01
C THR A 654 11.03 12.27 9.84
N GLY A 655 10.02 13.06 9.46
CA GLY A 655 10.13 13.99 8.35
C GLY A 655 10.41 13.29 7.01
N TYR A 656 11.56 13.57 6.40
CA TYR A 656 12.03 12.91 5.16
C TYR A 656 12.93 11.69 5.43
N GLY A 657 13.23 11.40 6.69
CA GLY A 657 14.18 10.35 7.08
C GLY A 657 15.62 10.62 6.61
N PRO A 658 16.50 9.61 6.70
CA PRO A 658 17.88 9.73 6.22
C PRO A 658 17.94 9.89 4.69
N PRO A 659 18.97 10.57 4.16
CA PRO A 659 19.24 10.59 2.72
C PRO A 659 19.36 9.16 2.16
N PRO A 660 18.93 8.90 0.90
CA PRO A 660 18.96 7.57 0.31
C PRO A 660 20.31 6.84 0.39
N GLU A 661 21.41 7.56 0.21
CA GLU A 661 22.76 6.99 0.29
C GLU A 661 23.10 6.52 1.71
N ALA A 662 22.90 7.39 2.71
CA ALA A 662 23.11 7.06 4.11
C ALA A 662 22.21 5.90 4.58
N PHE A 663 20.97 5.85 4.09
CA PHE A 663 20.05 4.75 4.36
C PHE A 663 20.59 3.41 3.82
N LEU A 664 20.98 3.37 2.55
CA LEU A 664 21.50 2.17 1.90
C LEU A 664 22.84 1.72 2.49
N GLU A 665 23.73 2.66 2.82
CA GLU A 665 25.00 2.37 3.51
C GLU A 665 24.77 1.76 4.89
N THR A 666 23.79 2.27 5.64
CA THR A 666 23.44 1.74 6.96
C THR A 666 22.87 0.33 6.82
N LEU A 667 21.94 0.09 5.89
CA LEU A 667 21.46 -1.27 5.60
C LEU A 667 22.63 -2.21 5.24
N ALA A 668 23.51 -1.79 4.33
CA ALA A 668 24.65 -2.60 3.90
C ALA A 668 25.61 -2.93 5.06
N ARG A 669 25.90 -1.96 5.93
CA ARG A 669 26.73 -2.15 7.14
C ARG A 669 26.12 -3.20 8.07
N HIS A 670 24.81 -3.14 8.24
CA HIS A 670 24.06 -4.12 9.02
C HIS A 670 23.72 -5.38 8.22
N ARG A 671 24.31 -5.61 7.03
CA ARG A 671 24.04 -6.73 6.12
C ARG A 671 22.55 -6.96 5.86
N TRP A 672 21.85 -5.89 5.49
CA TRP A 672 20.48 -5.90 4.97
C TRP A 672 20.47 -5.33 3.56
N THR A 673 19.55 -5.83 2.73
CA THR A 673 19.26 -5.29 1.40
C THR A 673 17.77 -5.35 1.12
N LEU A 674 17.32 -4.51 0.20
CA LEU A 674 15.96 -4.51 -0.31
C LEU A 674 15.80 -5.55 -1.42
N ALA A 675 14.74 -6.35 -1.35
CA ALA A 675 14.33 -7.28 -2.40
C ALA A 675 12.81 -7.15 -2.62
N GLY A 676 12.39 -6.28 -3.54
CA GLY A 676 10.97 -5.93 -3.67
C GLY A 676 10.45 -5.29 -2.38
N PHE A 677 9.40 -5.85 -1.79
CA PHE A 677 8.81 -5.43 -0.51
C PHE A 677 9.39 -6.19 0.69
N ASP A 678 10.61 -6.72 0.57
CA ASP A 678 11.27 -7.47 1.63
C ASP A 678 12.62 -6.88 2.02
N LEU A 679 12.90 -6.90 3.32
CA LEU A 679 14.23 -6.73 3.89
C LEU A 679 14.86 -8.11 4.06
N VAL A 680 15.94 -8.37 3.33
CA VAL A 680 16.61 -9.68 3.34
C VAL A 680 18.09 -9.55 3.63
N ARG A 681 18.68 -10.61 4.20
CA ARG A 681 20.14 -10.75 4.30
C ARG A 681 20.73 -10.99 2.89
N PRO A 682 21.80 -10.29 2.50
CA PRO A 682 22.42 -10.49 1.20
C PRO A 682 23.08 -11.87 1.12
N ARG A 683 22.97 -12.52 -0.04
CA ARG A 683 23.62 -13.83 -0.31
C ARG A 683 25.07 -13.72 -0.78
N THR A 684 25.64 -12.52 -0.73
CA THR A 684 27.04 -12.24 -1.05
C THR A 684 27.92 -12.33 0.19
N LEU A 685 29.19 -12.73 0.00
CA LEU A 685 30.18 -12.75 1.06
C LEU A 685 30.61 -11.32 1.41
N ALA A 686 30.88 -11.04 2.69
CA ALA A 686 31.42 -9.74 3.09
C ALA A 686 32.90 -9.63 2.71
N GLU A 687 33.37 -8.41 2.47
CA GLU A 687 34.82 -8.16 2.45
C GLU A 687 35.38 -8.27 3.87
N LEU A 688 36.59 -8.82 4.00
CA LEU A 688 37.19 -9.05 5.32
C LEU A 688 37.43 -7.76 6.10
N ASP A 689 37.81 -6.68 5.42
CA ASP A 689 38.07 -5.39 6.06
C ASP A 689 36.81 -4.52 6.22
N ALA A 690 35.64 -5.04 5.81
CA ALA A 690 34.39 -4.38 6.09
C ALA A 690 34.09 -4.38 7.60
N PRO A 691 33.41 -3.33 8.12
CA PRO A 691 32.98 -3.29 9.51
C PRO A 691 32.13 -4.51 9.89
N CYS A 692 32.41 -5.06 11.06
CA CYS A 692 31.61 -6.07 11.74
C CYS A 692 31.26 -5.48 13.10
N GLY A 693 30.05 -4.96 13.25
CA GLY A 693 29.69 -4.09 14.36
C GLY A 693 30.34 -2.71 14.26
N ARG A 694 30.37 -1.98 15.37
CA ARG A 694 30.88 -0.61 15.42
C ARG A 694 32.39 -0.54 15.57
N PHE A 695 33.00 -1.50 16.27
CA PHE A 695 34.41 -1.40 16.68
C PHE A 695 35.35 -2.38 15.96
N LEU A 696 34.82 -3.41 15.31
CA LEU A 696 35.60 -4.50 14.73
C LEU A 696 35.38 -4.61 13.22
N THR A 697 36.22 -5.41 12.57
CA THR A 697 36.12 -5.83 11.16
C THR A 697 35.94 -7.34 11.09
N PHE A 698 35.37 -7.86 10.00
CA PHE A 698 35.24 -9.32 9.82
C PHE A 698 36.59 -10.03 9.93
N ARG A 699 37.67 -9.43 9.42
CA ARG A 699 39.04 -9.95 9.50
C ARG A 699 39.45 -10.19 10.94
N GLN A 700 39.14 -9.28 11.85
CA GLN A 700 39.53 -9.42 13.26
C GLN A 700 38.83 -10.61 13.93
N LEU A 701 37.58 -10.92 13.58
CA LEU A 701 36.91 -12.12 14.11
C LEU A 701 37.31 -13.42 13.39
N ILE A 702 37.82 -13.32 12.15
CA ILE A 702 38.15 -14.48 11.31
C ILE A 702 39.62 -14.91 11.46
N ALA A 703 40.53 -13.96 11.71
CA ALA A 703 41.98 -14.18 11.71
C ALA A 703 42.63 -13.82 13.06
N CYS A 704 41.91 -13.98 14.18
CA CYS A 704 42.44 -13.74 15.54
C CYS A 704 43.06 -14.98 16.21
N GLY A 705 42.81 -16.18 15.70
CA GLY A 705 43.24 -17.42 16.36
C GLY A 705 44.70 -17.77 16.14
N GLU A 706 45.41 -18.19 17.19
CA GLU A 706 46.82 -18.62 17.14
C GLU A 706 47.07 -19.70 16.09
N THR A 707 46.21 -20.72 16.00
CA THR A 707 46.36 -21.80 15.01
C THR A 707 46.31 -21.29 13.56
N GLN A 708 45.50 -20.26 13.29
CA GLN A 708 45.43 -19.66 11.96
C GLN A 708 46.71 -18.89 11.66
N ALA A 709 47.23 -18.13 12.63
CA ALA A 709 48.49 -17.41 12.50
C ALA A 709 49.69 -18.36 12.29
N ASP A 710 49.76 -19.45 13.05
CA ASP A 710 50.85 -20.43 12.98
C ASP A 710 50.85 -21.23 11.67
N THR A 711 49.67 -21.62 11.19
CA THR A 711 49.55 -22.49 10.00
C THR A 711 49.47 -21.72 8.69
N GLY A 712 49.10 -20.44 8.73
CA GLY A 712 48.84 -19.63 7.53
C GLY A 712 47.68 -20.13 6.67
N LEU A 713 46.84 -21.05 7.18
CA LEU A 713 45.73 -21.62 6.42
C LEU A 713 44.65 -20.56 6.15
N PRO A 714 44.03 -20.56 4.95
CA PRO A 714 42.88 -19.70 4.67
C PRO A 714 41.71 -20.08 5.58
N ASN A 715 41.28 -19.16 6.45
CA ASN A 715 40.18 -19.37 7.39
C ASN A 715 38.91 -18.63 6.96
N LEU A 716 38.54 -18.67 5.68
CA LEU A 716 37.44 -17.85 5.15
C LEU A 716 36.09 -18.57 5.30
N PRO A 717 35.05 -17.91 5.88
CA PRO A 717 33.70 -18.43 5.82
C PRO A 717 33.21 -18.58 4.38
N ARG A 718 32.50 -19.68 4.10
CA ARG A 718 31.97 -19.99 2.78
C ARG A 718 30.49 -19.71 2.68
N GLN A 719 29.77 -19.73 3.81
CA GLN A 719 28.35 -19.39 3.85
C GLN A 719 28.18 -17.89 4.15
N PRO A 720 27.35 -17.16 3.37
CA PRO A 720 26.97 -15.78 3.70
C PRO A 720 26.41 -15.64 5.12
N GLU A 721 25.64 -16.62 5.58
CA GLU A 721 25.02 -16.66 6.91
C GLU A 721 26.06 -16.70 8.04
N SER A 722 27.27 -17.20 7.78
CA SER A 722 28.36 -17.15 8.76
C SER A 722 28.79 -15.69 9.02
N TYR A 723 28.76 -14.82 8.00
CA TYR A 723 29.04 -13.39 8.17
C TYR A 723 27.89 -12.69 8.91
N ASP A 724 26.64 -13.04 8.60
CA ASP A 724 25.48 -12.50 9.32
C ASP A 724 25.56 -12.85 10.82
N ALA A 725 25.90 -14.10 11.14
CA ALA A 725 26.04 -14.56 12.52
C ALA A 725 27.18 -13.87 13.29
N LEU A 726 28.33 -13.64 12.63
CA LEU A 726 29.45 -12.90 13.21
C LEU A 726 29.09 -11.44 13.49
N LEU A 727 28.36 -10.81 12.57
CA LEU A 727 27.86 -9.46 12.74
C LEU A 727 26.89 -9.36 13.92
N GLU A 728 25.92 -10.27 13.99
CA GLU A 728 24.95 -10.30 15.09
C GLU A 728 25.60 -10.57 16.45
N LEU A 729 26.56 -11.50 16.53
CA LEU A 729 27.36 -11.70 17.74
C LEU A 729 28.06 -10.41 18.17
N THR A 730 28.62 -9.69 17.21
CA THR A 730 29.36 -8.45 17.49
C THR A 730 28.42 -7.36 17.98
N GLU A 731 27.36 -7.04 17.24
CA GLU A 731 26.42 -5.97 17.59
C GLU A 731 25.65 -6.25 18.88
N ARG A 732 25.32 -7.51 19.15
CA ARG A 732 24.47 -7.88 20.31
C ARG A 732 25.27 -8.15 21.57
N VAL A 733 26.55 -8.52 21.46
CA VAL A 733 27.37 -8.91 22.63
C VAL A 733 28.66 -8.10 22.72
N LEU A 734 29.48 -8.09 21.67
CA LEU A 734 30.83 -7.50 21.76
C LEU A 734 30.83 -5.97 21.76
N ASP A 735 30.03 -5.33 20.92
CA ASP A 735 29.92 -3.87 20.89
C ASP A 735 29.49 -3.33 22.27
N PRO A 736 28.42 -3.85 22.93
CA PRO A 736 28.09 -3.46 24.30
C PRO A 736 29.20 -3.68 25.33
N VAL A 737 29.96 -4.77 25.20
CA VAL A 737 31.11 -5.05 26.08
C VAL A 737 32.20 -4.00 25.85
N ILE A 738 32.53 -3.71 24.58
CA ILE A 738 33.54 -2.72 24.21
C ILE A 738 33.14 -1.31 24.66
N ASP A 739 31.85 -0.97 24.56
CA ASP A 739 31.33 0.31 25.06
C ASP A 739 31.51 0.48 26.55
N TYR A 740 31.30 -0.60 27.32
CA TYR A 740 31.31 -0.52 28.77
C TYR A 740 32.71 -0.66 29.36
N PHE A 741 33.50 -1.62 28.88
CA PHE A 741 34.82 -1.97 29.42
C PHE A 741 35.99 -1.45 28.59
N GLY A 742 35.75 -0.92 27.38
CA GLY A 742 36.82 -0.56 26.44
C GLY A 742 37.20 -1.71 25.50
N MET A 743 38.21 -1.46 24.66
CA MET A 743 38.58 -2.41 23.60
C MET A 743 39.00 -3.78 24.13
N ILE A 744 38.56 -4.83 23.42
CA ILE A 744 38.85 -6.23 23.76
C ILE A 744 39.98 -6.80 22.90
N ARG A 745 40.69 -7.78 23.44
CA ARG A 745 41.65 -8.60 22.69
C ARG A 745 41.02 -9.95 22.34
N LEU A 746 40.77 -10.16 21.06
CA LEU A 746 40.27 -11.43 20.52
C LEU A 746 41.38 -12.49 20.54
N THR A 747 41.05 -13.69 21.00
CA THR A 747 41.98 -14.82 21.11
C THR A 747 41.59 -16.01 20.23
N TYR A 748 40.30 -16.17 19.95
CA TYR A 748 39.79 -17.16 19.03
C TYR A 748 38.42 -16.71 18.50
N GLY A 749 38.07 -17.10 17.28
CA GLY A 749 36.90 -16.58 16.57
C GLY A 749 36.36 -17.58 15.58
N PHE A 750 36.05 -17.17 14.35
CA PHE A 750 35.56 -18.12 13.34
C PHE A 750 36.55 -19.26 13.10
N CYS A 751 36.05 -20.49 12.92
CA CYS A 751 36.85 -21.66 12.60
C CYS A 751 36.27 -22.44 11.42
N SER A 752 36.94 -22.34 10.28
CA SER A 752 36.58 -23.10 9.09
C SER A 752 36.75 -24.63 9.31
N PRO A 753 36.02 -25.48 8.58
CA PRO A 753 36.21 -26.93 8.62
C PRO A 753 37.62 -27.40 8.26
N GLN A 754 38.42 -26.56 7.60
CA GLN A 754 39.82 -26.83 7.26
C GLN A 754 40.75 -26.53 8.43
N LEU A 755 40.56 -25.38 9.09
CA LEU A 755 41.32 -25.00 10.28
C LEU A 755 41.01 -25.95 11.45
N ALA A 756 39.74 -26.34 11.63
CA ALA A 756 39.32 -27.26 12.70
C ALA A 756 40.08 -28.61 12.68
N ARG A 757 40.52 -29.09 11.50
CA ARG A 757 41.30 -30.34 11.38
C ARG A 757 42.70 -30.24 11.98
N GLN A 758 43.22 -29.02 12.14
CA GLN A 758 44.52 -28.75 12.77
C GLN A 758 44.41 -28.61 14.31
N ILE A 759 43.20 -28.72 14.87
CA ILE A 759 42.93 -28.54 16.30
C ILE A 759 42.39 -29.87 16.89
N PRO A 760 43.20 -30.95 16.93
CA PRO A 760 42.71 -32.26 17.33
C PRO A 760 42.36 -32.30 18.83
N GLY A 761 41.15 -32.78 19.13
CA GLY A 761 40.71 -33.10 20.50
C GLY A 761 40.34 -31.91 21.40
N ARG A 762 40.44 -30.66 20.90
CA ARG A 762 40.00 -29.46 21.63
C ARG A 762 38.67 -28.87 21.15
N ILE A 763 38.17 -29.31 19.99
CA ILE A 763 36.90 -28.85 19.41
C ILE A 763 35.88 -30.00 19.39
N ASP A 764 34.62 -29.69 19.69
CA ASP A 764 33.46 -30.55 19.44
C ASP A 764 32.64 -29.96 18.28
N PRO A 765 32.90 -30.38 17.01
CA PRO A 765 32.33 -29.72 15.84
C PRO A 765 30.80 -29.63 15.82
N LYS A 766 30.09 -30.57 16.48
CA LYS A 766 28.62 -30.58 16.51
C LYS A 766 28.01 -29.54 17.44
N ARG A 767 28.82 -28.97 18.34
CA ARG A 767 28.38 -28.05 19.40
C ARG A 767 29.14 -26.73 19.39
N ASP A 768 30.21 -26.66 18.60
CA ASP A 768 31.08 -25.51 18.51
C ASP A 768 30.54 -24.46 17.53
N GLN A 769 30.03 -23.36 18.08
CA GLN A 769 29.51 -22.22 17.30
C GLN A 769 30.62 -21.37 16.67
N HIS A 770 31.92 -21.66 16.89
CA HIS A 770 33.01 -21.09 16.09
C HIS A 770 32.92 -21.51 14.61
N ALA A 771 32.29 -22.65 14.30
CA ALA A 771 32.00 -23.07 12.92
C ALA A 771 30.91 -22.23 12.25
N ALA A 772 30.26 -21.34 13.00
CA ALA A 772 29.13 -20.54 12.58
C ALA A 772 28.05 -21.33 11.82
N HIS A 773 27.71 -20.90 10.59
CA HIS A 773 26.72 -21.54 9.72
C HIS A 773 27.36 -22.46 8.67
N GLU A 774 28.64 -22.82 8.81
CA GLU A 774 29.31 -23.66 7.83
C GLU A 774 28.66 -25.03 7.69
N LEU A 775 28.71 -25.56 6.46
CA LEU A 775 28.10 -26.84 6.12
C LEU A 775 29.16 -27.93 6.03
N ASN A 776 28.79 -29.14 6.45
CA ASN A 776 29.59 -30.34 6.27
C ASN A 776 29.48 -30.87 4.83
N ARG A 777 30.18 -31.97 4.53
CA ARG A 777 30.19 -32.58 3.19
C ARG A 777 28.81 -33.08 2.69
N LEU A 778 27.84 -33.23 3.59
CA LEU A 778 26.47 -33.65 3.29
C LEU A 778 25.51 -32.45 3.14
N GLY A 779 26.01 -31.22 3.17
CA GLY A 779 25.19 -30.01 3.09
C GLY A 779 24.38 -29.70 4.36
N LYS A 780 24.68 -30.36 5.48
CA LYS A 780 24.05 -30.06 6.79
C LYS A 780 24.94 -29.11 7.61
N PRO A 781 24.39 -28.30 8.53
CA PRO A 781 25.19 -27.50 9.44
C PRO A 781 26.27 -28.32 10.14
N VAL A 782 27.45 -27.74 10.33
CA VAL A 782 28.53 -28.33 11.13
C VAL A 782 28.11 -28.33 12.60
N CYS A 783 27.58 -27.20 13.07
CA CYS A 783 27.01 -27.03 14.40
C CYS A 783 25.48 -26.81 14.28
N ASP A 784 24.69 -27.71 14.87
CA ASP A 784 23.22 -27.63 14.81
C ASP A 784 22.66 -26.42 15.60
N ARG A 785 23.48 -25.79 16.44
CA ARG A 785 23.09 -24.60 17.22
C ARG A 785 23.00 -23.33 16.37
N LEU A 786 23.70 -23.29 15.23
CA LEU A 786 23.86 -22.08 14.40
C LEU A 786 24.39 -20.88 15.21
N GLY A 787 24.38 -19.67 14.66
CA GLY A 787 24.96 -18.49 15.30
C GLY A 787 26.48 -18.45 15.18
N ALA A 788 27.17 -17.70 16.03
CA ALA A 788 28.62 -17.59 16.05
C ALA A 788 29.16 -17.53 17.49
N ALA A 789 30.45 -17.81 17.68
CA ALA A 789 31.14 -17.69 18.96
C ALA A 789 32.52 -17.04 18.84
N VAL A 790 33.00 -16.54 19.96
CA VAL A 790 34.29 -15.84 20.07
C VAL A 790 34.87 -16.01 21.48
N ASP A 791 36.19 -16.07 21.54
CA ASP A 791 36.95 -16.07 22.78
C ASP A 791 37.75 -14.79 22.89
N PHE A 792 37.60 -14.05 23.98
CA PHE A 792 38.30 -12.77 24.17
C PHE A 792 38.64 -12.49 25.63
N ILE A 793 39.55 -11.55 25.82
CA ILE A 793 39.92 -10.99 27.12
C ILE A 793 39.81 -9.46 27.08
N VAL A 794 39.45 -8.85 28.20
CA VAL A 794 39.58 -7.41 28.44
C VAL A 794 40.84 -7.22 29.26
N GLU A 795 41.79 -6.43 28.76
CA GLU A 795 43.04 -6.19 29.48
C GLU A 795 42.77 -5.36 30.74
N ASP A 796 43.49 -5.67 31.82
CA ASP A 796 43.42 -4.99 33.12
C ASP A 796 42.06 -5.08 33.86
N GLU A 797 41.12 -5.91 33.38
CA GLU A 797 39.82 -6.14 34.02
C GLU A 797 39.66 -7.59 34.51
N SER A 798 38.85 -7.79 35.55
CA SER A 798 38.49 -9.15 35.99
C SER A 798 37.51 -9.78 35.02
N MET A 799 37.88 -10.90 34.39
CA MET A 799 36.96 -11.59 33.49
C MET A 799 35.72 -12.13 34.22
N LEU A 800 35.75 -12.31 35.55
CA LEU A 800 34.54 -12.65 36.30
C LEU A 800 33.52 -11.50 36.26
N GLU A 801 33.98 -10.26 36.36
CA GLU A 801 33.13 -9.06 36.30
C GLU A 801 32.58 -8.85 34.89
N VAL A 802 33.44 -9.01 33.87
CA VAL A 802 33.01 -8.97 32.46
C VAL A 802 31.95 -10.05 32.19
N ALA A 803 32.17 -11.29 32.63
CA ALA A 803 31.22 -12.39 32.46
C ALA A 803 29.86 -12.08 33.11
N ARG A 804 29.87 -11.54 34.33
CA ARG A 804 28.65 -11.15 35.06
C ARG A 804 27.90 -10.03 34.35
N TRP A 805 28.62 -9.06 33.83
CA TRP A 805 28.04 -7.96 33.09
C TRP A 805 27.39 -8.45 31.79
N ILE A 806 28.04 -9.35 31.04
CA ILE A 806 27.47 -9.98 29.85
C ILE A 806 26.18 -10.72 30.19
N VAL A 807 26.20 -11.49 31.28
CA VAL A 807 25.05 -12.26 31.78
C VAL A 807 23.88 -11.35 32.15
N ALA A 808 24.12 -10.14 32.62
CA ALA A 808 23.07 -9.21 32.99
C ALA A 808 22.55 -8.38 31.79
N ASN A 809 23.44 -8.00 30.85
CA ASN A 809 23.17 -6.91 29.92
C ASN A 809 23.06 -7.32 28.44
N THR A 810 23.41 -8.55 28.07
CA THR A 810 23.43 -8.97 26.65
C THR A 810 22.55 -10.19 26.39
N PRO A 811 22.06 -10.40 25.15
CA PRO A 811 21.27 -11.57 24.76
C PRO A 811 22.14 -12.74 24.26
N PHE A 812 23.16 -13.15 25.03
CA PHE A 812 24.04 -14.26 24.68
C PHE A 812 23.32 -15.63 24.66
N ASP A 813 23.86 -16.57 23.89
CA ASP A 813 23.40 -17.97 23.83
C ASP A 813 24.10 -18.82 24.89
N ARG A 814 25.44 -18.83 24.89
CA ARG A 814 26.25 -19.56 25.88
C ARG A 814 27.47 -18.74 26.31
N LEU A 815 27.81 -18.85 27.59
CA LEU A 815 29.00 -18.24 28.15
C LEU A 815 29.79 -19.30 28.93
N TYR A 816 31.05 -19.52 28.56
CA TYR A 816 31.97 -20.38 29.31
C TYR A 816 33.03 -19.52 29.99
N PHE A 817 33.10 -19.65 31.31
CA PHE A 817 34.05 -18.93 32.15
C PHE A 817 35.15 -19.87 32.64
N TYR A 818 36.40 -19.50 32.38
CA TYR A 818 37.58 -20.33 32.64
C TYR A 818 38.41 -19.87 33.86
N GLY A 819 38.29 -18.60 34.25
CA GLY A 819 39.02 -17.98 35.36
C GLY A 819 39.17 -16.47 35.13
N ASP A 820 39.54 -15.75 36.19
CA ASP A 820 39.56 -14.28 36.20
C ASP A 820 40.55 -13.66 35.19
N ASP A 821 41.66 -14.36 34.90
CA ASP A 821 42.72 -13.90 33.98
C ASP A 821 42.75 -14.68 32.66
N LEU A 822 41.70 -15.46 32.38
CA LEU A 822 41.60 -16.30 31.18
C LEU A 822 40.51 -15.79 30.23
N PRO A 823 40.67 -15.98 28.90
CA PRO A 823 39.64 -15.58 27.95
C PRO A 823 38.28 -16.22 28.26
N ILE A 824 37.21 -15.46 28.06
CA ILE A 824 35.84 -15.98 28.09
C ILE A 824 35.47 -16.42 26.69
N HIS A 825 34.77 -17.56 26.60
CA HIS A 825 34.03 -17.92 25.40
C HIS A 825 32.59 -17.43 25.52
N VAL A 826 32.12 -16.69 24.52
CA VAL A 826 30.72 -16.29 24.41
C VAL A 826 30.19 -16.57 23.01
N SER A 827 28.95 -17.05 22.94
CA SER A 827 28.24 -17.26 21.68
C SER A 827 26.92 -16.50 21.63
N HIS A 828 26.47 -16.23 20.41
CA HIS A 828 25.15 -15.69 20.10
C HIS A 828 24.55 -16.53 18.99
N GLY A 829 23.30 -16.93 19.14
CA GLY A 829 22.61 -17.80 18.19
C GLY A 829 21.09 -17.71 18.34
N PRO A 830 20.34 -18.34 17.43
CA PRO A 830 18.88 -18.20 17.35
C PRO A 830 18.14 -18.69 18.60
N ASN A 831 18.72 -19.64 19.36
CA ASN A 831 18.07 -20.23 20.53
C ASN A 831 18.08 -19.31 21.76
N ARG A 832 19.10 -18.44 21.89
CA ARG A 832 19.28 -17.51 23.03
C ARG A 832 19.15 -18.22 24.38
N ASP A 833 19.81 -19.37 24.55
CA ASP A 833 19.68 -20.24 25.72
C ASP A 833 20.10 -19.55 27.05
N ARG A 834 20.90 -18.47 26.98
CA ARG A 834 21.53 -17.78 28.12
C ARG A 834 22.23 -18.75 29.09
N GLN A 835 22.81 -19.83 28.57
CA GLN A 835 23.41 -20.86 29.41
C GLN A 835 24.78 -20.42 29.93
N ILE A 836 24.95 -20.45 31.25
CA ILE A 836 26.21 -20.11 31.92
C ILE A 836 26.93 -21.40 32.30
N VAL A 837 28.20 -21.50 31.91
CA VAL A 837 29.05 -22.67 32.17
C VAL A 837 30.33 -22.25 32.89
N LEU A 838 30.56 -22.79 34.09
CA LEU A 838 31.83 -22.68 34.80
C LEU A 838 32.73 -23.86 34.42
N MET A 839 33.97 -23.57 34.06
CA MET A 839 34.98 -24.60 33.82
C MET A 839 35.79 -24.84 35.08
N ILE A 840 35.53 -25.95 35.77
CA ILE A 840 36.12 -26.26 37.08
C ILE A 840 37.16 -27.36 36.94
N ALA A 841 38.29 -27.23 37.63
CA ALA A 841 39.30 -28.28 37.68
C ALA A 841 38.74 -29.55 38.34
N GLY A 842 38.63 -30.63 37.57
CA GLY A 842 38.29 -31.94 38.10
C GLY A 842 39.44 -32.58 38.89
N LYS A 843 39.19 -33.73 39.51
CA LYS A 843 40.17 -34.47 40.33
C LYS A 843 41.48 -34.85 39.60
N SER A 844 41.47 -34.85 38.26
CA SER A 844 42.62 -35.13 37.40
C SER A 844 43.34 -33.87 36.88
N GLY A 845 42.93 -32.67 37.31
CA GLY A 845 43.41 -31.38 36.80
C GLY A 845 42.81 -30.96 35.45
N ARG A 846 41.99 -31.81 34.81
CA ARG A 846 41.26 -31.46 33.58
C ARG A 846 40.03 -30.63 33.91
N LEU A 847 39.80 -29.54 33.17
CA LEU A 847 38.60 -28.71 33.32
C LEU A 847 37.34 -29.49 32.89
N VAL A 848 36.29 -29.40 33.70
CA VAL A 848 34.98 -30.02 33.47
C VAL A 848 33.91 -28.91 33.46
N PRO A 849 32.98 -28.90 32.49
CA PRO A 849 31.92 -27.91 32.44
C PRO A 849 30.85 -28.18 33.50
N GLN A 850 30.48 -27.16 34.27
CA GLN A 850 29.34 -27.15 35.18
C GLN A 850 28.37 -26.04 34.77
N VAL A 851 27.13 -26.41 34.42
CA VAL A 851 26.06 -25.44 34.15
C VAL A 851 25.57 -24.86 35.47
N VAL A 852 25.51 -23.53 35.55
CA VAL A 852 25.09 -22.79 36.75
C VAL A 852 23.97 -21.79 36.43
N SER A 853 23.17 -21.44 37.44
CA SER A 853 22.14 -20.41 37.33
C SER A 853 22.71 -18.99 37.42
N SER A 854 23.89 -18.83 38.02
CA SER A 854 24.58 -17.54 38.20
C SER A 854 26.08 -17.74 38.44
N LEU A 855 26.88 -16.71 38.18
CA LEU A 855 28.33 -16.71 38.42
C LEU A 855 28.66 -16.40 39.90
N PRO A 856 29.72 -17.00 40.47
CA PRO A 856 30.09 -16.87 41.88
C PRO A 856 30.41 -15.43 42.31
N GLU A 857 30.12 -15.07 43.56
CA GLU A 857 30.32 -13.73 44.15
C GLU A 857 31.80 -13.33 44.24
N ALA A 858 32.10 -12.08 43.84
CA ALA A 858 33.42 -11.49 43.96
C ALA A 858 33.87 -11.51 45.43
N GLY A 859 34.96 -12.24 45.72
CA GLY A 859 35.49 -12.40 47.07
C GLY A 859 35.15 -13.73 47.76
N ALA A 860 34.32 -14.59 47.18
CA ALA A 860 34.14 -15.96 47.66
C ALA A 860 35.31 -16.85 47.23
N ARG A 861 36.52 -16.60 47.75
CA ARG A 861 37.58 -17.62 47.76
C ARG A 861 37.08 -18.76 48.64
N GLY A 862 36.64 -19.85 48.02
CA GLY A 862 36.33 -21.09 48.72
C GLY A 862 37.52 -21.52 49.56
N SER A 863 37.33 -21.59 50.88
CA SER A 863 38.08 -22.51 51.73
C SER A 863 37.89 -23.92 51.17
N ALA A 864 39.02 -24.58 50.91
CA ALA A 864 39.10 -25.98 50.47
C ALA A 864 38.34 -26.96 51.37
#